data_AF-A0A066X4K4-F1
#
_entry.id   AF-A0A066X4K4-F1
#
_cell.length_a   1.000
_cell.length_b   1.000
_cell.length_c   1.000
_cell.angle_alpha   90.00
_cell.angle_beta   90.00
_cell.angle_gamma   90.00
#
_symmetry.space_group_name_H-M   'P 1'
#
loop_
_entity.id
_entity.type
_entity.pdbx_description
1 polymer ?
#
loop_
_entity_poly.entity_id
_entity_poly.type
_entity_poly.pdbx_seq_one_letter_code
_entity_poly.pdbx_strand_id
1 'polypeptide(L)'
;MEIAATAVGVLGLVGLYSTCIETLDALSSAARYGIDRELLQTKIEVERVRLMIWGDAVGLAHVQLLVGKEEPTEDELAGIDEALQRMALRDAVAGLLTCFVRTFEDIGNLQKRYGLVPRDPTGATGASSTTAAPDTVARHPAREPLTATFRRTYARFQDRAAAAQRQATPLTKATWAVADEKKFRALIGELRAINDSLTSLLPAVRDRSRVRMRDEIMRATDLGQLQTLGRVGGGQGAGAEGGARCAAYAGAAAGGAEDAGSAVGDSTSGDALTSAANEARACFLYKTSDSLMCYAWLSGIEEVPELEGAADSERPALRSLPGPVIPVADGLLRMDVEADPMYAGWSPGSTSLTGFSRELNFWRKVDALEKTTEPSWTRTSNIVPLSSDLILKRWVAIVKDGLGNGWTEKKGYDSVRELLGPSDYVWLNQDERYKVRHQISDLLAAMNASPVPGLQESISIGVLANIDQATPKLDVGFIDFLLQMLLARELTLRMAKVQQQQQQQQQQQQQRRWYGGVTVRIVHDLVAAELWSQNMDFITSQDRFEPRKAVQTRQVGGILAFAEEMRWPYLSEIRETARKLLASEASKMALDIRTWDWLGGLVLPGALFPLAVIGTLYSMSPTLSTRMPGTTVKIHRGNYGIVYPQASYWTARSVLGKVLAPLSQADAETAGGKTKCLGGWVGPCPSPSLPESTFGLLAQLKGRPPSWVAEDAGADGDTPTAAASAAQSQQVNAVEWALPVPPPPSADMVALQTLRLTKVAVTQPADNDDDDGVRGDHAPPMYLARLDFRLARGKLMATMTLQSNSVFVAAMPCRDGPHRIKPGTGADYMFRTLGVEALPRAELDGGATAVTVINATGGPAAETFARAWCSEKGTNAVVWRRGEGCCFKCALMVAGRESVAAGVLIMC
;
A
#
# COMPACT_ATOMS: atom_id res chain seq x y z
N MET A 1 4.22 -22.79 44.41
CA MET A 1 3.18 -22.92 45.45
C MET A 1 2.18 -23.96 44.94
N GLU A 2 1.86 -25.02 45.67
CA GLU A 2 0.79 -25.93 45.24
C GLU A 2 -0.56 -25.22 45.33
N ILE A 3 -1.08 -24.74 44.20
CA ILE A 3 -2.46 -24.28 44.11
C ILE A 3 -3.32 -25.55 43.97
N ALA A 4 -3.76 -26.08 45.11
CA ALA A 4 -4.81 -27.09 45.17
C ALA A 4 -6.11 -26.52 44.54
N ALA A 5 -6.92 -27.38 43.93
CA ALA A 5 -8.11 -27.05 43.17
C ALA A 5 -9.24 -26.42 44.00
N THR A 6 -9.07 -25.17 44.42
CA THR A 6 -10.14 -24.31 44.94
C THR A 6 -10.65 -23.41 43.82
N ALA A 7 -11.98 -23.29 43.70
CA ALA A 7 -12.62 -22.39 42.73
C ALA A 7 -12.00 -20.99 42.80
N VAL A 8 -11.36 -20.54 41.72
CA VAL A 8 -10.60 -19.28 41.72
C VAL A 8 -11.60 -18.14 41.65
N GLY A 9 -11.73 -17.40 42.75
CA GLY A 9 -12.50 -16.15 42.78
C GLY A 9 -11.92 -15.10 41.84
N VAL A 10 -12.69 -14.06 41.52
CA VAL A 10 -12.28 -12.96 40.63
C VAL A 10 -10.98 -12.29 41.11
N LEU A 11 -10.78 -12.15 42.42
CA LEU A 11 -9.54 -11.63 43.01
C LEU A 11 -8.33 -12.53 42.75
N GLY A 12 -8.53 -13.86 42.73
CA GLY A 12 -7.48 -14.82 42.40
C GLY A 12 -7.04 -14.73 40.93
N LEU A 13 -7.97 -14.42 40.01
CA LEU A 13 -7.65 -14.16 38.60
C LEU A 13 -6.76 -12.92 38.42
N VAL A 14 -7.02 -11.86 39.17
CA VAL A 14 -6.22 -10.62 39.12
C VAL A 14 -4.80 -10.88 39.59
N GLY A 15 -4.62 -11.69 40.65
CA GLY A 15 -3.31 -12.13 41.12
C GLY A 15 -2.54 -12.91 40.06
N LEU A 16 -3.16 -13.96 39.48
CA LEU A 16 -2.55 -14.77 38.42
C LEU A 16 -2.19 -13.95 37.18
N TYR A 17 -3.10 -13.08 36.73
CA TYR A 17 -2.87 -12.17 35.60
C TYR A 17 -1.69 -11.24 35.86
N SER A 18 -1.61 -10.65 37.06
CA SER A 18 -0.50 -9.77 37.44
C SER A 18 0.84 -10.51 37.39
N THR A 19 0.89 -11.74 37.95
CA THR A 19 2.08 -12.58 37.89
C THR A 19 2.51 -12.88 36.44
N CYS A 20 1.58 -13.14 35.52
CA CYS A 20 1.91 -13.34 34.10
C CYS A 20 2.56 -12.10 33.47
N ILE A 21 2.04 -10.89 33.74
CA ILE A 21 2.62 -9.64 33.23
C ILE A 21 4.04 -9.42 33.78
N GLU A 22 4.25 -9.68 35.08
CA GLU A 22 5.57 -9.58 35.72
C GLU A 22 6.58 -10.56 35.11
N THR A 23 6.16 -11.80 34.84
CA THR A 23 7.04 -12.79 34.20
C THR A 23 7.43 -12.38 32.78
N LEU A 24 6.51 -11.81 31.99
CA LEU A 24 6.82 -11.30 30.65
C LEU A 24 7.79 -10.11 30.66
N ASP A 25 7.68 -9.23 31.65
CA ASP A 25 8.59 -8.10 31.84
C ASP A 25 10.02 -8.59 32.20
N ALA A 26 10.12 -9.57 33.10
CA ALA A 26 11.39 -10.21 33.44
C ALA A 26 12.04 -10.91 32.22
N LEU A 27 11.24 -11.57 31.37
CA LEU A 27 11.72 -12.22 30.15
C LEU A 27 12.12 -11.23 29.05
N SER A 28 11.39 -10.12 28.90
CA SER A 28 11.82 -9.05 28.00
C SER A 28 13.18 -8.50 28.43
N SER A 29 13.38 -8.32 29.73
CA SER A 29 14.67 -7.94 30.28
C SER A 29 15.76 -8.99 30.04
N ALA A 30 15.41 -10.28 30.02
CA ALA A 30 16.33 -11.39 29.70
C ALA A 30 16.74 -11.44 28.23
N ALA A 31 15.80 -11.17 27.32
CA ALA A 31 16.01 -11.17 25.87
C ALA A 31 16.99 -10.08 25.39
N ARG A 32 17.34 -9.12 26.24
CA ARG A 32 18.37 -8.09 25.99
C ARG A 32 19.78 -8.68 25.85
N TYR A 33 20.02 -9.84 26.45
CA TYR A 33 21.33 -10.48 26.50
C TYR A 33 21.27 -11.80 25.71
N GLY A 34 21.42 -11.71 24.38
CA GLY A 34 21.41 -12.83 23.43
C GLY A 34 21.73 -12.40 21.99
N ILE A 35 21.95 -13.36 21.09
CA ILE A 35 22.09 -13.14 19.64
C ILE A 35 20.68 -12.79 19.07
N ASP A 36 20.58 -11.83 18.15
CA ASP A 36 19.30 -11.29 17.63
C ASP A 36 18.37 -10.64 18.69
N ARG A 37 18.99 -9.99 19.69
CA ARG A 37 18.34 -9.34 20.85
C ARG A 37 17.09 -8.51 20.53
N GLU A 38 17.11 -7.69 19.47
CA GLU A 38 15.99 -6.77 19.17
C GLU A 38 14.72 -7.50 18.73
N LEU A 39 14.84 -8.57 17.93
CA LEU A 39 13.67 -9.28 17.40
C LEU A 39 13.03 -10.16 18.47
N LEU A 40 13.83 -10.89 19.25
CA LEU A 40 13.33 -11.76 20.32
C LEU A 40 12.71 -10.93 21.45
N GLN A 41 13.33 -9.80 21.80
CA GLN A 41 12.76 -8.85 22.76
C GLN A 41 11.42 -8.30 22.23
N THR A 42 11.36 -7.85 20.98
CA THR A 42 10.09 -7.34 20.40
C THR A 42 9.01 -8.41 20.36
N LYS A 43 9.35 -9.68 20.08
CA LYS A 43 8.37 -10.78 20.09
C LYS A 43 7.74 -10.99 21.47
N ILE A 44 8.53 -10.93 22.53
CA ILE A 44 8.02 -11.04 23.90
C ILE A 44 7.22 -9.81 24.29
N GLU A 45 7.66 -8.62 23.90
CA GLU A 45 6.90 -7.40 24.13
C GLU A 45 5.55 -7.39 23.40
N VAL A 46 5.47 -7.98 22.21
CA VAL A 46 4.18 -8.18 21.53
C VAL A 46 3.27 -9.06 22.38
N GLU A 47 3.74 -10.19 22.90
CA GLU A 47 2.91 -11.05 23.75
C GLU A 47 2.54 -10.39 25.09
N ARG A 48 3.40 -9.52 25.64
CA ARG A 48 3.10 -8.68 26.81
C ARG A 48 2.02 -7.66 26.51
N VAL A 49 2.14 -6.90 25.42
CA VAL A 49 1.13 -5.92 24.99
C VAL A 49 -0.21 -6.59 24.69
N ARG A 50 -0.20 -7.76 24.04
CA ARG A 50 -1.41 -8.55 23.79
C ARG A 50 -2.12 -8.94 25.08
N LEU A 51 -1.37 -9.42 26.08
CA LEU A 51 -1.93 -9.78 27.38
C LEU A 51 -2.44 -8.56 28.15
N MET A 52 -1.72 -7.42 28.09
CA MET A 52 -2.16 -6.14 28.69
C MET A 52 -3.47 -5.63 28.11
N ILE A 53 -3.58 -5.61 26.77
CA ILE A 53 -4.79 -5.16 26.08
C ILE A 53 -5.96 -6.11 26.38
N TRP A 54 -5.72 -7.42 26.39
CA TRP A 54 -6.73 -8.40 26.78
C TRP A 54 -7.21 -8.18 28.22
N GLY A 55 -6.28 -8.01 29.17
CA GLY A 55 -6.58 -7.78 30.59
C GLY A 55 -7.37 -6.49 30.83
N ASP A 56 -7.08 -5.43 30.07
CA ASP A 56 -7.86 -4.19 30.07
C ASP A 56 -9.26 -4.43 29.47
N ALA A 57 -9.37 -5.17 28.36
CA ALA A 57 -10.66 -5.47 27.72
C ALA A 57 -11.61 -6.37 28.55
N VAL A 58 -11.09 -7.14 29.50
CA VAL A 58 -11.89 -7.92 30.47
C VAL A 58 -12.10 -7.22 31.81
N GLY A 59 -11.55 -6.02 32.00
CA GLY A 59 -11.68 -5.25 33.24
C GLY A 59 -10.67 -5.61 34.33
N LEU A 60 -9.85 -6.66 34.15
CA LEU A 60 -8.80 -7.04 35.12
C LEU A 60 -7.75 -5.94 35.29
N ALA A 61 -7.61 -5.03 34.32
CA ALA A 61 -6.68 -3.91 34.44
C ALA A 61 -7.04 -2.93 35.57
N HIS A 62 -8.31 -2.82 35.96
CA HIS A 62 -8.80 -1.80 36.90
C HIS A 62 -8.94 -2.28 38.35
N VAL A 63 -8.79 -3.58 38.61
CA VAL A 63 -9.08 -4.23 39.91
C VAL A 63 -7.88 -4.20 40.88
N GLN A 64 -6.70 -3.70 40.47
CA GLN A 64 -5.49 -3.72 41.31
C GLN A 64 -5.57 -2.87 42.59
N LEU A 65 -6.53 -1.96 42.69
CA LEU A 65 -6.73 -1.11 43.89
C LEU A 65 -7.39 -1.85 45.07
N LEU A 66 -7.68 -3.16 44.92
CA LEU A 66 -8.42 -3.97 45.89
C LEU A 66 -7.59 -4.99 46.66
N VAL A 67 -6.29 -5.11 46.38
CA VAL A 67 -5.40 -6.03 47.08
C VAL A 67 -5.29 -5.60 48.56
N GLY A 68 -6.00 -6.31 49.45
CA GLY A 68 -6.07 -6.02 50.89
C GLY A 68 -7.45 -5.62 51.42
N LYS A 69 -8.49 -5.50 50.58
CA LYS A 69 -9.89 -5.33 51.02
C LYS A 69 -10.56 -6.71 51.14
N GLU A 70 -11.22 -6.96 52.28
CA GLU A 70 -11.87 -8.26 52.56
C GLU A 70 -13.09 -8.52 51.67
N GLU A 71 -13.77 -7.49 51.14
CA GLU A 71 -14.85 -7.62 50.15
C GLU A 71 -14.85 -6.45 49.14
N PRO A 72 -14.85 -6.71 47.81
CA PRO A 72 -15.01 -5.67 46.78
C PRO A 72 -16.47 -5.20 46.67
N THR A 73 -16.71 -3.90 46.46
CA THR A 73 -18.08 -3.36 46.30
C THR A 73 -18.71 -3.74 44.95
N GLU A 74 -20.04 -3.70 44.87
CA GLU A 74 -20.81 -4.04 43.66
C GLU A 74 -20.41 -3.18 42.44
N ASP A 75 -20.11 -1.89 42.67
CA ASP A 75 -19.59 -0.95 41.65
C ASP A 75 -18.17 -1.29 41.17
N GLU A 76 -17.32 -1.88 42.02
CA GLU A 76 -15.95 -2.27 41.67
C GLU A 76 -15.92 -3.56 40.83
N LEU A 77 -16.91 -4.44 41.02
CA LEU A 77 -17.12 -5.65 40.22
C LEU A 77 -17.83 -5.37 38.88
N ALA A 78 -18.58 -4.26 38.78
CA ALA A 78 -19.28 -3.85 37.56
C ALA A 78 -18.34 -3.57 36.37
N GLY A 79 -17.06 -3.28 36.63
CA GLY A 79 -16.05 -3.06 35.60
C GLY A 79 -15.49 -4.32 34.95
N ILE A 80 -15.84 -5.51 35.43
CA ILE A 80 -15.33 -6.80 34.94
C ILE A 80 -16.32 -7.40 33.94
N ASP A 81 -15.80 -7.93 32.85
CA ASP A 81 -16.64 -8.50 31.79
C ASP A 81 -17.57 -9.61 32.34
N GLU A 82 -18.86 -9.51 32.03
CA GLU A 82 -19.91 -10.43 32.48
C GLU A 82 -19.58 -11.90 32.16
N ALA A 83 -18.82 -12.19 31.10
CA ALA A 83 -18.42 -13.56 30.78
C ALA A 83 -17.51 -14.18 31.84
N LEU A 84 -16.71 -13.39 32.57
CA LEU A 84 -15.90 -13.86 33.70
C LEU A 84 -16.73 -14.09 34.98
N GLN A 85 -17.98 -13.62 35.01
CA GLN A 85 -18.90 -13.97 36.09
C GLN A 85 -19.33 -15.44 36.01
N ARG A 86 -19.27 -16.07 34.83
CA ARG A 86 -19.56 -17.49 34.64
C ARG A 86 -18.42 -18.35 35.19
N MET A 87 -18.71 -19.16 36.21
CA MET A 87 -17.73 -20.02 36.90
C MET A 87 -16.88 -20.88 35.96
N ALA A 88 -17.49 -21.56 34.97
CA ALA A 88 -16.76 -22.41 34.03
C ALA A 88 -15.73 -21.65 33.15
N LEU A 89 -16.06 -20.43 32.70
CA LEU A 89 -15.13 -19.61 31.92
C LEU A 89 -14.04 -19.02 32.81
N ARG A 90 -14.39 -18.65 34.04
CA ARG A 90 -13.45 -18.18 35.06
C ARG A 90 -12.39 -19.23 35.38
N ASP A 91 -12.82 -20.47 35.60
CA ASP A 91 -11.93 -21.59 35.89
C ASP A 91 -11.03 -21.93 34.69
N ALA A 92 -11.57 -21.86 33.46
CA ALA A 92 -10.78 -22.06 32.25
C ALA A 92 -9.70 -20.99 32.06
N VAL A 93 -10.05 -19.72 32.29
CA VAL A 93 -9.11 -18.58 32.25
C VAL A 93 -8.07 -18.71 33.36
N ALA A 94 -8.48 -19.06 34.59
CA ALA A 94 -7.57 -19.30 35.70
C ALA A 94 -6.60 -20.45 35.40
N GLY A 95 -7.09 -21.54 34.79
CA GLY A 95 -6.29 -22.66 34.35
C GLY A 95 -5.23 -22.25 33.33
N LEU A 96 -5.58 -21.45 32.32
CA LEU A 96 -4.64 -20.96 31.31
C LEU A 96 -3.57 -20.03 31.89
N LEU A 97 -3.95 -19.10 32.78
CA LEU A 97 -2.99 -18.23 33.47
C LEU A 97 -2.09 -19.03 34.43
N THR A 98 -2.64 -20.07 35.08
CA THR A 98 -1.83 -20.97 35.92
C THR A 98 -0.84 -21.77 35.08
N CYS A 99 -1.25 -22.28 33.91
CA CYS A 99 -0.34 -22.93 32.96
C CYS A 99 0.77 -21.97 32.53
N PHE A 100 0.44 -20.70 32.30
CA PHE A 100 1.42 -19.66 31.97
C PHE A 100 2.48 -19.53 33.07
N VAL A 101 2.07 -19.36 34.33
CA VAL A 101 2.99 -19.21 35.47
C VAL A 101 3.82 -20.47 35.71
N ARG A 102 3.22 -21.67 35.57
CA ARG A 102 3.90 -22.96 35.77
C ARG A 102 5.05 -23.20 34.80
N THR A 103 4.99 -22.65 33.58
CA THR A 103 6.11 -22.67 32.62
C THR A 103 7.39 -22.12 33.24
N PHE A 104 7.27 -21.28 34.28
CA PHE A 104 8.38 -20.57 34.91
C PHE A 104 8.75 -21.06 36.31
N GLU A 105 8.06 -22.05 36.89
CA GLU A 105 8.37 -22.52 38.25
C GLU A 105 9.63 -23.41 38.32
N ASP A 106 9.99 -24.11 37.23
CA ASP A 106 11.14 -25.01 37.18
C ASP A 106 12.33 -24.38 36.44
N ILE A 107 13.30 -23.89 37.21
CA ILE A 107 14.56 -23.30 36.72
C ILE A 107 15.34 -24.29 35.83
N GLY A 108 15.31 -25.58 36.13
CA GLY A 108 15.96 -26.62 35.33
C GLY A 108 15.31 -26.79 33.96
N ASN A 109 13.99 -26.58 33.89
CA ASN A 109 13.22 -26.60 32.64
C ASN A 109 13.49 -25.33 31.80
N LEU A 110 13.55 -24.16 32.44
CA LEU A 110 13.95 -22.89 31.80
C LEU A 110 15.33 -22.98 31.13
N GLN A 111 16.30 -23.63 31.78
CA GLN A 111 17.63 -23.87 31.22
C GLN A 111 17.62 -24.93 30.11
N LYS A 112 17.08 -26.13 30.38
CA LYS A 112 17.20 -27.27 29.46
C LYS A 112 16.32 -27.13 28.22
N ARG A 113 15.07 -26.69 28.40
CA ARG A 113 14.02 -26.68 27.37
C ARG A 113 13.91 -25.36 26.64
N TYR A 114 14.14 -24.24 27.34
CA TYR A 114 13.97 -22.89 26.79
C TYR A 114 15.28 -22.10 26.66
N GLY A 115 16.41 -22.64 27.09
CA GLY A 115 17.73 -22.06 26.84
C GLY A 115 18.03 -20.78 27.63
N LEU A 116 17.38 -20.58 28.78
CA LEU A 116 17.60 -19.43 29.66
C LEU A 116 18.63 -19.75 30.74
N VAL A 117 19.63 -18.89 30.94
CA VAL A 117 20.68 -19.08 31.96
C VAL A 117 20.64 -17.92 32.96
N PRO A 118 20.68 -18.20 34.28
CA PRO A 118 20.76 -17.15 35.30
C PRO A 118 22.12 -16.46 35.27
N ARG A 119 22.13 -15.14 35.42
CA ARG A 119 23.31 -14.29 35.50
C ARG A 119 23.52 -13.87 36.96
N ASP A 120 24.70 -14.15 37.49
CA ASP A 120 25.08 -13.64 38.81
C ASP A 120 25.28 -12.11 38.76
N PRO A 121 24.70 -11.33 39.68
CA PRO A 121 24.90 -9.88 39.72
C PRO A 121 26.35 -9.46 40.03
N THR A 122 27.21 -10.37 40.53
CA THR A 122 28.52 -10.04 41.12
C THR A 122 29.73 -10.78 40.53
N GLY A 123 29.62 -11.40 39.35
CA GLY A 123 30.67 -12.26 38.81
C GLY A 123 31.58 -11.61 37.75
N ALA A 124 32.53 -10.79 38.16
CA ALA A 124 33.77 -10.60 37.41
C ALA A 124 34.71 -11.77 37.73
N THR A 125 34.81 -12.77 36.85
CA THR A 125 35.89 -13.78 36.90
C THR A 125 36.18 -14.34 35.52
N GLY A 126 37.39 -14.06 35.00
CA GLY A 126 38.06 -14.91 34.00
C GLY A 126 38.62 -14.25 32.74
N ALA A 127 39.73 -13.50 32.87
CA ALA A 127 40.81 -13.18 31.90
C ALA A 127 40.43 -12.78 30.44
N SER A 128 40.73 -11.59 29.94
CA SER A 128 42.09 -11.01 29.79
C SER A 128 42.04 -9.48 29.66
N SER A 129 43.00 -8.80 30.31
CA SER A 129 43.38 -7.38 30.21
C SER A 129 43.51 -6.88 28.77
N THR A 130 43.03 -5.68 28.39
CA THR A 130 43.69 -4.40 28.73
C THR A 130 42.72 -3.21 28.89
N THR A 131 43.11 -2.33 29.81
CA THR A 131 42.60 -1.03 30.26
C THR A 131 41.80 -0.17 29.27
N ALA A 132 40.50 0.02 29.58
CA ALA A 132 39.75 1.25 29.37
C ALA A 132 38.83 1.49 30.60
N ALA A 133 38.60 2.76 30.91
CA ALA A 133 37.98 3.32 32.12
C ALA A 133 36.54 2.82 32.40
N PRO A 134 36.00 3.00 33.63
CA PRO A 134 34.80 2.31 34.09
C PRO A 134 33.53 2.81 33.38
N ASP A 135 32.80 1.87 32.79
CA ASP A 135 31.52 2.07 32.10
C ASP A 135 30.48 2.76 32.98
N THR A 136 30.17 4.01 32.66
CA THR A 136 29.00 4.76 33.15
C THR A 136 27.67 4.31 32.52
N VAL A 137 27.57 3.08 32.02
CA VAL A 137 26.38 2.57 31.30
C VAL A 137 25.28 2.04 32.24
N ALA A 138 25.52 1.95 33.55
CA ALA A 138 24.60 1.28 34.48
C ALA A 138 23.48 2.17 35.11
N ARG A 139 23.00 3.23 34.44
CA ARG A 139 21.89 4.08 34.97
C ARG A 139 20.85 4.59 33.97
N HIS A 140 20.75 4.03 32.77
CA HIS A 140 19.59 4.33 31.92
C HIS A 140 18.50 3.26 32.09
N PRO A 141 17.27 3.64 32.51
CA PRO A 141 16.14 2.72 32.42
C PRO A 141 15.97 2.35 30.95
N ALA A 142 15.96 1.04 30.70
CA ALA A 142 15.96 0.50 29.35
C ALA A 142 14.76 1.01 28.55
N ARG A 143 15.00 1.41 27.30
CA ARG A 143 13.92 1.62 26.33
C ARG A 143 13.17 0.29 26.15
N GLU A 144 11.95 0.24 26.66
CA GLU A 144 10.97 -0.80 26.32
C GLU A 144 10.68 -0.69 24.80
N PRO A 145 10.85 -1.77 24.01
CA PRO A 145 10.40 -1.81 22.63
C PRO A 145 8.89 -1.58 22.59
N LEU A 146 8.42 -0.76 21.65
CA LEU A 146 7.00 -0.47 21.40
C LEU A 146 6.30 0.51 22.37
N THR A 147 7.00 1.11 23.36
CA THR A 147 6.39 2.07 24.29
C THR A 147 5.84 3.32 23.63
N ALA A 148 6.45 3.79 22.53
CA ALA A 148 5.94 4.94 21.80
C ALA A 148 4.69 4.55 21.00
N THR A 149 4.68 3.35 20.41
CA THR A 149 3.51 2.80 19.69
C THR A 149 2.32 2.54 20.60
N PHE A 150 2.54 1.94 21.78
CA PHE A 150 1.46 1.57 22.72
C PHE A 150 1.47 2.44 23.98
N ARG A 151 1.79 3.72 23.86
CA ARG A 151 2.00 4.64 24.99
C ARG A 151 0.83 4.67 25.96
N ARG A 152 -0.41 4.60 25.45
CA ARG A 152 -1.64 4.62 26.26
C ARG A 152 -1.80 3.32 27.04
N THR A 153 -1.58 2.18 26.38
CA THR A 153 -1.53 0.87 27.06
C THR A 153 -0.49 0.91 28.16
N TYR A 154 0.76 1.26 27.87
CA TYR A 154 1.81 1.30 28.90
C TYR A 154 1.49 2.27 30.04
N ALA A 155 0.99 3.48 29.75
CA ALA A 155 0.64 4.47 30.78
C ALA A 155 -0.38 3.94 31.81
N ARG A 156 -1.33 3.09 31.40
CA ARG A 156 -2.32 2.46 32.31
C ARG A 156 -1.74 1.36 33.18
N PHE A 157 -0.58 0.82 32.82
CA PHE A 157 0.06 -0.30 33.50
C PHE A 157 1.37 0.10 34.21
N GLN A 158 1.77 1.38 34.14
CA GLN A 158 2.98 1.91 34.79
C GLN A 158 2.96 1.74 36.32
N ASP A 159 1.82 1.96 36.98
CA ASP A 159 1.68 1.81 38.44
C ASP A 159 1.82 0.35 38.90
N ARG A 160 1.45 -0.62 38.04
CA ARG A 160 1.62 -2.05 38.29
C ARG A 160 3.08 -2.46 38.25
N ALA A 161 3.86 -1.97 37.28
CA ALA A 161 5.29 -2.26 37.20
C ALA A 161 6.04 -1.78 38.46
N ALA A 162 5.65 -0.61 38.99
CA ALA A 162 6.23 -0.05 40.21
C ALA A 162 5.83 -0.80 41.50
N ALA A 163 4.60 -1.34 41.58
CA ALA A 163 4.13 -2.14 42.71
C ALA A 163 4.69 -3.57 42.70
N ALA A 164 4.77 -4.21 41.53
CA ALA A 164 5.37 -5.53 41.30
C ALA A 164 6.83 -5.60 41.77
N GLN A 165 7.59 -4.52 41.56
CA GLN A 165 8.99 -4.43 41.96
C GLN A 165 9.18 -4.48 43.48
N ARG A 166 8.13 -4.19 44.27
CA ARG A 166 8.13 -4.29 45.74
C ARG A 166 7.76 -5.68 46.26
N GLN A 167 7.12 -6.52 45.45
CA GLN A 167 6.65 -7.88 45.80
C GLN A 167 7.31 -8.98 44.96
N ALA A 168 8.46 -8.70 44.34
CA ALA A 168 9.15 -9.59 43.41
C ALA A 168 9.46 -10.98 44.00
N THR A 169 9.00 -12.03 43.30
CA THR A 169 9.34 -13.43 43.57
C THR A 169 10.83 -13.73 43.31
N PRO A 170 11.40 -14.82 43.85
CA PRO A 170 12.81 -15.19 43.58
C PRO A 170 13.13 -15.33 42.10
N LEU A 171 12.13 -15.69 41.28
CA LEU A 171 12.25 -15.88 39.84
C LEU A 171 12.34 -14.55 39.06
N THR A 172 11.66 -13.50 39.52
CA THR A 172 11.73 -12.15 38.95
C THR A 172 12.91 -11.33 39.47
N LYS A 173 13.60 -11.81 40.53
CA LYS A 173 14.85 -11.23 41.03
C LYS A 173 16.12 -11.72 40.30
N ALA A 174 16.06 -12.88 39.64
CA ALA A 174 17.17 -13.38 38.86
C ALA A 174 17.29 -12.62 37.52
N THR A 175 18.49 -12.15 37.19
CA THR A 175 18.75 -11.60 35.85
C THR A 175 18.99 -12.78 34.92
N TRP A 176 18.22 -12.93 33.85
CA TRP A 176 18.33 -14.05 32.93
C TRP A 176 19.02 -13.62 31.62
N ALA A 177 19.64 -14.56 30.91
CA ALA A 177 20.19 -14.37 29.58
C ALA A 177 19.77 -15.51 28.65
N VAL A 178 19.61 -15.20 27.35
CA VAL A 178 19.24 -16.20 26.33
C VAL A 178 20.51 -16.87 25.82
N ALA A 179 20.72 -18.13 26.19
CA ALA A 179 21.86 -18.94 25.75
C ALA A 179 21.58 -19.75 24.47
N ASP A 180 20.30 -20.10 24.20
CA ASP A 180 19.88 -20.82 22.99
C ASP A 180 18.62 -20.17 22.40
N GLU A 181 18.79 -19.47 21.27
CA GLU A 181 17.71 -18.76 20.60
C GLU A 181 16.58 -19.69 20.12
N LYS A 182 16.92 -20.89 19.60
CA LYS A 182 15.92 -21.79 19.02
C LYS A 182 14.99 -22.31 20.12
N LYS A 183 15.57 -22.64 21.27
CA LYS A 183 14.81 -23.05 22.47
C LYS A 183 13.98 -21.90 23.03
N PHE A 184 14.52 -20.69 23.05
CA PHE A 184 13.79 -19.52 23.52
C PHE A 184 12.60 -19.16 22.63
N ARG A 185 12.71 -19.34 21.31
CA ARG A 185 11.57 -19.20 20.39
C ARG A 185 10.44 -20.22 20.68
N ALA A 186 10.75 -21.40 21.23
CA ALA A 186 9.74 -22.36 21.64
C ALA A 186 8.93 -21.84 22.84
N LEU A 187 9.60 -21.20 23.82
CA LEU A 187 8.94 -20.53 24.93
C LEU A 187 7.95 -19.46 24.42
N ILE A 188 8.40 -18.58 23.54
CA ILE A 188 7.54 -17.54 22.93
C ILE A 188 6.32 -18.17 22.24
N GLY A 189 6.51 -19.31 21.54
CA GLY A 189 5.43 -20.05 20.91
C GLY A 189 4.39 -20.58 21.90
N GLU A 190 4.82 -21.10 23.05
CA GLU A 190 3.91 -21.57 24.11
C GLU A 190 3.14 -20.42 24.76
N LEU A 191 3.80 -19.31 25.09
CA LEU A 191 3.14 -18.13 25.67
C LEU A 191 2.09 -17.54 24.70
N ARG A 192 2.42 -17.51 23.42
CA ARG A 192 1.49 -17.12 22.37
C ARG A 192 0.27 -18.03 22.31
N ALA A 193 0.45 -19.35 22.35
CA ALA A 193 -0.66 -20.29 22.31
C ALA A 193 -1.62 -20.10 23.50
N ILE A 194 -1.08 -19.74 24.67
CA ILE A 194 -1.89 -19.40 25.84
C ILE A 194 -2.67 -18.09 25.61
N ASN A 195 -2.02 -17.03 25.11
CA ASN A 195 -2.69 -15.77 24.75
C ASN A 195 -3.79 -15.96 23.69
N ASP A 196 -3.53 -16.78 22.67
CA ASP A 196 -4.50 -17.14 21.62
C ASP A 196 -5.70 -17.89 22.22
N SER A 197 -5.45 -18.75 23.19
CA SER A 197 -6.49 -19.50 23.91
C SER A 197 -7.34 -18.59 24.80
N LEU A 198 -6.73 -17.69 25.58
CA LEU A 198 -7.43 -16.67 26.40
C LEU A 198 -8.35 -15.79 25.56
N THR A 199 -7.88 -15.44 24.36
CA THR A 199 -8.62 -14.65 23.39
C THR A 199 -9.77 -15.44 22.77
N SER A 200 -9.58 -16.74 22.48
CA SER A 200 -10.57 -17.60 21.86
C SER A 200 -11.73 -17.96 22.79
N LEU A 201 -11.47 -18.05 24.10
CA LEU A 201 -12.49 -18.29 25.12
C LEU A 201 -13.49 -17.14 25.26
N LEU A 202 -13.10 -15.91 24.88
CA LEU A 202 -13.91 -14.70 25.04
C LEU A 202 -14.01 -13.91 23.70
N PRO A 203 -14.86 -14.35 22.75
CA PRO A 203 -14.91 -13.75 21.41
C PRO A 203 -15.25 -12.26 21.37
N ALA A 204 -16.13 -11.77 22.26
CA ALA A 204 -16.46 -10.33 22.33
C ALA A 204 -15.28 -9.49 22.83
N VAL A 205 -14.55 -10.02 23.83
CA VAL A 205 -13.33 -9.41 24.37
C VAL A 205 -12.22 -9.42 23.32
N ARG A 206 -12.10 -10.49 22.53
CA ARG A 206 -11.18 -10.57 21.40
C ARG A 206 -11.41 -9.43 20.41
N ASP A 207 -12.66 -9.20 20.04
CA ASP A 207 -12.99 -8.20 19.03
C ASP A 207 -12.67 -6.77 19.57
N ARG A 208 -13.01 -6.47 20.83
CA ARG A 208 -12.61 -5.21 21.50
C ARG A 208 -11.08 -5.05 21.64
N SER A 209 -10.37 -6.12 21.98
CA SER A 209 -8.91 -6.13 22.10
C SER A 209 -8.23 -5.85 20.76
N ARG A 210 -8.78 -6.38 19.66
CA ARG A 210 -8.29 -6.12 18.29
C ARG A 210 -8.49 -4.66 17.88
N VAL A 211 -9.67 -4.09 18.15
CA VAL A 211 -9.96 -2.69 17.85
C VAL A 211 -8.98 -1.78 18.60
N ARG A 212 -8.79 -1.98 19.91
CA ARG A 212 -7.87 -1.15 20.71
C ARG A 212 -6.41 -1.26 20.23
N MET A 213 -5.96 -2.46 19.89
CA MET A 213 -4.62 -2.67 19.35
C MET A 213 -4.40 -1.93 18.03
N ARG A 214 -5.38 -2.02 17.11
CA ARG A 214 -5.34 -1.30 15.84
C ARG A 214 -5.34 0.22 16.05
N ASP A 215 -6.20 0.70 16.93
CA ASP A 215 -6.39 2.12 17.24
C ASP A 215 -5.11 2.79 17.79
N GLU A 216 -4.30 2.07 18.58
CA GLU A 216 -3.00 2.55 19.05
C GLU A 216 -1.92 2.53 17.96
N ILE A 217 -1.88 1.45 17.15
CA ILE A 217 -0.97 1.35 16.01
C ILE A 217 -1.22 2.45 14.98
N MET A 218 -2.50 2.75 14.67
CA MET A 218 -2.89 3.76 13.69
C MET A 218 -2.46 5.18 14.09
N ARG A 219 -2.37 5.44 15.39
CA ARG A 219 -1.93 6.74 15.94
C ARG A 219 -0.44 6.83 16.23
N ALA A 220 0.29 5.73 16.10
CA ALA A 220 1.72 5.72 16.37
C ALA A 220 2.49 6.55 15.34
N THR A 221 3.36 7.43 15.82
CA THR A 221 4.20 8.31 14.99
C THR A 221 5.66 7.83 14.90
N ASP A 222 6.06 6.87 15.74
CA ASP A 222 7.40 6.27 15.76
C ASP A 222 7.52 5.17 14.69
N LEU A 223 8.10 5.55 13.55
CA LEU A 223 8.33 4.67 12.40
C LEU A 223 9.30 3.52 12.72
N GLY A 224 10.29 3.72 13.61
CA GLY A 224 11.26 2.68 13.95
C GLY A 224 10.61 1.54 14.74
N GLN A 225 9.70 1.86 15.65
CA GLN A 225 8.93 0.87 16.39
C GLN A 225 7.89 0.17 15.51
N LEU A 226 7.21 0.89 14.61
CA LEU A 226 6.27 0.29 13.66
C LEU A 226 6.94 -0.67 12.66
N GLN A 227 8.13 -0.34 12.17
CA GLN A 227 8.93 -1.23 11.33
C GLN A 227 9.37 -2.50 12.09
N THR A 228 9.77 -2.34 13.35
CA THR A 228 10.16 -3.47 14.20
C THR A 228 8.96 -4.36 14.53
N LEU A 229 7.78 -3.78 14.76
CA LEU A 229 6.51 -4.50 14.95
C LEU A 229 6.09 -5.27 13.68
N GLY A 230 6.21 -4.65 12.50
CA GLY A 230 5.95 -5.30 11.22
C GLY A 230 6.84 -6.52 10.97
N ARG A 231 8.11 -6.46 11.41
CA ARG A 231 9.04 -7.60 11.36
C ARG A 231 8.63 -8.76 12.26
N VAL A 232 7.91 -8.51 13.36
CA VAL A 232 7.45 -9.56 14.29
C VAL A 232 6.23 -10.31 13.75
N GLY A 233 5.26 -9.61 13.13
CA GLY A 233 4.00 -10.18 12.64
C GLY A 233 4.16 -11.22 11.51
N GLY A 234 5.22 -11.14 10.71
CA GLY A 234 5.49 -12.10 9.64
C GLY A 234 6.09 -13.44 10.08
N GLY A 235 6.30 -13.67 11.38
CA GLY A 235 7.26 -14.67 11.88
C GLY A 235 6.74 -15.93 12.58
N GLN A 236 5.43 -16.13 12.84
CA GLN A 236 4.91 -17.38 13.45
C GLN A 236 3.36 -17.42 13.40
N GLY A 237 2.76 -18.60 13.24
CA GLY A 237 1.32 -18.84 13.41
C GLY A 237 0.44 -18.95 12.15
N ALA A 238 0.98 -19.41 11.03
CA ALA A 238 0.20 -20.16 10.05
C ALA A 238 0.32 -21.65 10.41
N GLY A 239 -0.45 -22.09 11.40
CA GLY A 239 -0.52 -23.49 11.81
C GLY A 239 -1.89 -24.05 11.43
N ALA A 240 -1.92 -24.86 10.37
CA ALA A 240 -2.92 -25.88 10.06
C ALA A 240 -4.38 -25.45 10.26
N GLU A 241 -5.01 -24.76 9.30
CA GLU A 241 -5.97 -25.45 8.40
C GLU A 241 -6.12 -24.76 7.02
N GLY A 242 -5.50 -23.58 6.81
CA GLY A 242 -5.61 -22.84 5.54
C GLY A 242 -4.61 -23.27 4.45
N GLY A 243 -3.42 -23.73 4.83
CA GLY A 243 -2.36 -24.09 3.86
C GLY A 243 -2.56 -25.45 3.17
N ALA A 244 -3.27 -26.39 3.82
CA ALA A 244 -3.44 -27.74 3.30
C ALA A 244 -4.56 -27.87 2.23
N ARG A 245 -5.44 -26.86 2.08
CA ARG A 245 -6.51 -26.87 1.08
C ARG A 245 -6.16 -26.14 -0.23
N CYS A 246 -5.24 -25.16 -0.21
CA CYS A 246 -4.76 -24.54 -1.45
C CYS A 246 -3.84 -25.47 -2.25
N ALA A 247 -3.12 -26.38 -1.59
CA ALA A 247 -2.40 -27.47 -2.26
C ALA A 247 -3.34 -28.50 -2.91
N ALA A 248 -4.57 -28.67 -2.38
CA ALA A 248 -5.56 -29.58 -2.93
C ALA A 248 -6.25 -29.05 -4.22
N TYR A 249 -6.31 -27.72 -4.42
CA TYR A 249 -6.80 -27.14 -5.68
C TYR A 249 -5.74 -27.13 -6.78
N ALA A 250 -4.45 -26.97 -6.45
CA ALA A 250 -3.36 -27.16 -7.41
C ALA A 250 -3.24 -28.64 -7.86
N GLY A 251 -3.53 -29.60 -6.96
CA GLY A 251 -3.62 -31.02 -7.30
C GLY A 251 -4.84 -31.39 -8.15
N ALA A 252 -5.97 -30.70 -7.98
CA ALA A 252 -7.19 -30.96 -8.76
C ALA A 252 -7.12 -30.36 -10.18
N ALA A 253 -6.38 -29.27 -10.41
CA ALA A 253 -6.12 -28.75 -11.76
C ALA A 253 -5.06 -29.56 -12.53
N ALA A 254 -4.21 -30.32 -11.83
CA ALA A 254 -3.23 -31.22 -12.44
C ALA A 254 -3.77 -32.65 -12.68
N GLY A 255 -4.91 -33.02 -12.08
CA GLY A 255 -5.49 -34.36 -12.14
C GLY A 255 -6.47 -34.62 -13.30
N GLY A 256 -6.65 -33.68 -14.23
CA GLY A 256 -7.61 -33.80 -15.34
C GLY A 256 -7.02 -34.25 -16.68
N ALA A 257 -5.73 -34.61 -16.74
CA ALA A 257 -5.00 -34.81 -18.00
C ALA A 257 -4.49 -36.25 -18.19
N GLU A 258 -5.32 -37.27 -17.91
CA GLU A 258 -5.01 -38.65 -18.33
C GLU A 258 -6.03 -39.29 -19.29
N ASP A 259 -7.14 -38.64 -19.65
CA ASP A 259 -8.06 -39.19 -20.67
C ASP A 259 -8.54 -38.11 -21.65
N ALA A 260 -7.68 -37.75 -22.61
CA ALA A 260 -8.08 -37.22 -23.91
C ALA A 260 -6.90 -37.27 -24.88
N GLY A 261 -6.72 -38.43 -25.53
CA GLY A 261 -5.82 -38.55 -26.66
C GLY A 261 -6.35 -37.80 -27.89
N SER A 262 -5.42 -37.12 -28.57
CA SER A 262 -5.47 -36.71 -29.99
C SER A 262 -6.34 -35.49 -30.37
N ALA A 263 -5.71 -34.31 -30.45
CA ALA A 263 -5.81 -33.41 -31.61
C ALA A 263 -4.76 -32.28 -31.52
N VAL A 264 -4.23 -31.89 -32.68
CA VAL A 264 -3.12 -30.95 -32.89
C VAL A 264 -3.61 -29.49 -32.92
N GLY A 265 -2.87 -28.60 -32.25
CA GLY A 265 -2.66 -27.19 -32.64
C GLY A 265 -3.49 -26.11 -31.95
N ASP A 266 -2.89 -25.34 -31.02
CA ASP A 266 -2.72 -23.87 -31.12
C ASP A 266 -1.88 -23.33 -29.94
N SER A 267 -1.03 -22.33 -30.17
CA SER A 267 0.03 -21.87 -29.25
C SER A 267 -0.32 -20.63 -28.41
N THR A 268 -1.58 -20.46 -27.99
CA THR A 268 -2.07 -19.27 -27.27
C THR A 268 -2.34 -19.49 -25.78
N SER A 269 -2.16 -20.71 -25.24
CA SER A 269 -2.51 -21.04 -23.86
C SER A 269 -1.40 -20.76 -22.82
N GLY A 270 -0.15 -20.54 -23.26
CA GLY A 270 1.01 -20.35 -22.36
C GLY A 270 1.11 -18.96 -21.70
N ASP A 271 0.62 -17.92 -22.38
CA ASP A 271 0.77 -16.52 -21.93
C ASP A 271 -0.31 -16.13 -20.89
N ALA A 272 -1.52 -16.69 -20.99
CA ALA A 272 -2.59 -16.45 -20.01
C ALA A 272 -2.29 -17.12 -18.65
N LEU A 273 -1.72 -18.34 -18.67
CA LEU A 273 -1.32 -19.07 -17.46
C LEU A 273 -0.13 -18.41 -16.73
N THR A 274 0.76 -17.74 -17.47
CA THR A 274 1.89 -17.01 -16.89
C THR A 274 1.48 -15.64 -16.33
N SER A 275 0.47 -14.97 -16.92
CA SER A 275 -0.15 -13.76 -16.35
C SER A 275 -0.78 -14.04 -14.98
N ALA A 276 -1.68 -15.04 -14.91
CA ALA A 276 -2.37 -15.42 -13.67
C ALA A 276 -1.41 -15.91 -12.57
N ALA A 277 -0.34 -16.61 -12.94
CA ALA A 277 0.71 -17.03 -12.00
C ALA A 277 1.56 -15.85 -11.48
N ASN A 278 1.78 -14.82 -12.29
CA ASN A 278 2.47 -13.60 -11.88
C ASN A 278 1.59 -12.71 -10.98
N GLU A 279 0.27 -12.73 -11.17
CA GLU A 279 -0.70 -12.05 -10.31
C GLU A 279 -0.84 -12.71 -8.93
N ALA A 280 -0.92 -14.04 -8.88
CA ALA A 280 -0.89 -14.78 -7.62
C ALA A 280 0.44 -14.56 -6.85
N ARG A 281 1.53 -14.36 -7.58
CA ARG A 281 2.85 -13.99 -7.02
C ARG A 281 2.89 -12.56 -6.48
N ALA A 282 2.22 -11.60 -7.12
CA ALA A 282 2.13 -10.22 -6.65
C ALA A 282 1.39 -10.17 -5.29
N CYS A 283 0.30 -10.90 -5.14
CA CYS A 283 -0.49 -10.96 -3.90
C CYS A 283 0.32 -11.46 -2.68
N PHE A 284 1.31 -12.34 -2.88
CA PHE A 284 2.20 -12.83 -1.81
C PHE A 284 3.35 -11.86 -1.43
N LEU A 285 3.69 -10.90 -2.30
CA LEU A 285 4.88 -10.03 -2.16
C LEU A 285 4.58 -8.69 -1.47
N TYR A 286 3.31 -8.35 -1.23
CA TYR A 286 2.86 -7.03 -0.75
C TYR A 286 2.96 -6.76 0.77
N LYS A 287 3.67 -7.60 1.51
CA LYS A 287 3.84 -7.42 2.97
C LYS A 287 5.06 -6.53 3.29
N THR A 288 5.02 -5.26 2.91
CA THR A 288 5.92 -4.23 3.48
C THR A 288 5.24 -3.49 4.64
N SER A 289 6.02 -3.13 5.67
CA SER A 289 5.56 -2.68 7.00
C SER A 289 4.76 -1.38 7.04
N ASP A 290 4.63 -0.69 5.92
CA ASP A 290 4.10 0.69 5.86
C ASP A 290 2.76 0.75 5.10
N SER A 291 2.25 -0.39 4.61
CA SER A 291 0.90 -0.52 4.07
C SER A 291 -0.08 -0.95 5.17
N LEU A 292 -1.23 -0.26 5.25
CA LEU A 292 -2.36 -0.65 6.12
C LEU A 292 -2.83 -2.10 5.88
N MET A 293 -2.40 -2.72 4.78
CA MET A 293 -2.65 -4.12 4.42
C MET A 293 -2.01 -5.13 5.38
N CYS A 294 -1.06 -4.73 6.24
CA CYS A 294 -0.58 -5.60 7.33
C CYS A 294 -1.70 -6.03 8.29
N TYR A 295 -2.87 -5.37 8.24
CA TYR A 295 -4.00 -5.61 9.15
C TYR A 295 -5.22 -6.26 8.47
N ALA A 296 -5.20 -6.56 7.17
CA ALA A 296 -6.30 -7.23 6.48
C ALA A 296 -6.59 -8.65 7.05
N TRP A 297 -5.55 -9.35 7.51
CA TRP A 297 -5.67 -10.62 8.22
C TRP A 297 -6.40 -10.50 9.58
N LEU A 298 -6.42 -9.32 10.22
CA LEU A 298 -7.20 -9.11 11.45
C LEU A 298 -8.72 -9.07 11.19
N SER A 299 -9.14 -8.84 9.94
CA SER A 299 -10.54 -8.70 9.54
C SER A 299 -11.14 -9.94 8.85
N GLY A 300 -10.33 -10.96 8.55
CA GLY A 300 -10.80 -12.18 7.87
C GLY A 300 -11.27 -11.97 6.42
N ILE A 301 -10.77 -10.92 5.76
CA ILE A 301 -11.06 -10.60 4.35
C ILE A 301 -9.77 -10.85 3.56
N GLU A 302 -9.84 -11.67 2.52
CA GLU A 302 -8.71 -11.99 1.64
C GLU A 302 -8.88 -11.26 0.31
N GLU A 303 -7.79 -10.75 -0.27
CA GLU A 303 -7.81 -10.13 -1.59
C GLU A 303 -7.98 -11.21 -2.67
N VAL A 304 -8.98 -11.03 -3.52
CA VAL A 304 -8.98 -11.56 -4.89
C VAL A 304 -8.71 -10.38 -5.80
N PRO A 305 -7.67 -10.41 -6.64
CA PRO A 305 -7.53 -9.44 -7.72
C PRO A 305 -8.70 -9.65 -8.68
N GLU A 306 -9.70 -8.78 -8.64
CA GLU A 306 -10.78 -8.76 -9.64
C GLU A 306 -10.71 -7.46 -10.41
N LEU A 307 -9.91 -7.48 -11.47
CA LEU A 307 -10.08 -6.65 -12.65
C LEU A 307 -9.44 -7.32 -13.90
N GLU A 308 -9.59 -8.64 -14.06
CA GLU A 308 -9.52 -9.26 -15.38
C GLU A 308 -10.90 -9.74 -15.81
N GLY A 309 -11.83 -8.79 -15.90
CA GLY A 309 -12.85 -8.88 -16.94
C GLY A 309 -12.18 -8.54 -18.26
N ALA A 310 -11.56 -9.54 -18.89
CA ALA A 310 -11.01 -9.51 -20.26
C ALA A 310 -10.51 -8.13 -20.71
N ALA A 311 -9.30 -7.75 -20.29
CA ALA A 311 -8.56 -6.76 -21.04
C ALA A 311 -8.21 -7.40 -22.39
N ASP A 312 -9.06 -7.20 -23.41
CA ASP A 312 -8.68 -7.40 -24.80
C ASP A 312 -7.29 -6.78 -24.98
N SER A 313 -6.34 -7.55 -25.50
CA SER A 313 -4.94 -7.17 -25.69
C SER A 313 -4.71 -5.92 -26.56
N GLU A 314 -5.79 -5.28 -27.02
CA GLU A 314 -5.81 -4.11 -27.90
C GLU A 314 -6.20 -2.80 -27.20
N ARG A 315 -6.69 -2.82 -25.94
CA ARG A 315 -7.09 -1.58 -25.25
C ARG A 315 -5.93 -0.91 -24.49
N PRO A 316 -5.70 0.41 -24.64
CA PRO A 316 -4.64 1.12 -23.93
C PRO A 316 -4.98 1.25 -22.44
N ALA A 317 -4.38 0.39 -21.62
CA ALA A 317 -4.45 0.43 -20.17
C ALA A 317 -3.34 1.32 -19.56
N LEU A 318 -3.61 1.85 -18.36
CA LEU A 318 -2.59 2.51 -17.55
C LEU A 318 -1.47 1.50 -17.26
N ARG A 319 -0.21 1.90 -17.44
CA ARG A 319 0.93 1.02 -17.19
C ARG A 319 1.29 1.01 -15.71
N SER A 320 1.40 -0.18 -15.14
CA SER A 320 1.91 -0.44 -13.80
C SER A 320 3.40 -0.82 -13.84
N LEU A 321 4.04 -0.89 -12.67
CA LEU A 321 5.43 -1.31 -12.56
C LEU A 321 5.63 -2.76 -13.01
N PRO A 322 6.78 -3.07 -13.66
CA PRO A 322 7.14 -4.44 -13.98
C PRO A 322 7.27 -5.30 -12.71
N GLY A 323 6.76 -6.53 -12.76
CA GLY A 323 6.79 -7.51 -11.66
C GLY A 323 8.15 -7.66 -10.95
N PRO A 324 9.29 -7.72 -11.65
CA PRO A 324 10.62 -7.81 -11.02
C PRO A 324 11.02 -6.58 -10.19
N VAL A 325 10.43 -5.42 -10.46
CA VAL A 325 10.78 -4.13 -9.82
C VAL A 325 9.87 -3.85 -8.61
N ILE A 326 8.61 -4.30 -8.63
CA ILE A 326 7.62 -4.08 -7.56
C ILE A 326 8.18 -4.35 -6.14
N PRO A 327 8.88 -5.47 -5.87
CA PRO A 327 9.37 -5.79 -4.52
C PRO A 327 10.32 -4.75 -3.92
N VAL A 328 10.90 -3.88 -4.75
CA VAL A 328 11.84 -2.85 -4.32
C VAL A 328 11.37 -1.42 -4.56
N ALA A 329 10.18 -1.27 -5.13
CA ALA A 329 9.65 0.02 -5.57
C ALA A 329 8.84 0.77 -4.50
N ASP A 330 8.85 0.35 -3.22
CA ASP A 330 8.01 0.96 -2.18
C ASP A 330 8.27 2.48 -2.03
N GLY A 331 9.50 2.95 -2.21
CA GLY A 331 9.83 4.38 -2.25
C GLY A 331 9.09 5.12 -3.38
N LEU A 332 9.11 4.56 -4.59
CA LEU A 332 8.38 5.12 -5.73
C LEU A 332 6.86 5.04 -5.52
N LEU A 333 6.33 3.91 -5.05
CA LEU A 333 4.89 3.70 -4.85
C LEU A 333 4.28 4.60 -3.75
N ARG A 334 5.10 5.20 -2.89
CA ARG A 334 4.66 6.25 -1.94
C ARG A 334 4.41 7.59 -2.61
N MET A 335 5.06 7.84 -3.74
CA MET A 335 4.93 9.08 -4.52
C MET A 335 4.00 8.89 -5.71
N ASP A 336 4.14 7.78 -6.43
CA ASP A 336 3.35 7.42 -7.59
C ASP A 336 2.48 6.19 -7.30
N VAL A 337 1.34 6.47 -6.70
CA VAL A 337 0.37 5.44 -6.28
C VAL A 337 -0.26 4.72 -7.47
N GLU A 338 -0.35 5.37 -8.63
CA GLU A 338 -0.96 4.86 -9.85
C GLU A 338 -0.05 3.85 -10.57
N ALA A 339 1.22 3.79 -10.20
CA ALA A 339 2.17 2.79 -10.70
C ALA A 339 1.98 1.41 -10.04
N ASP A 340 1.20 1.33 -8.96
CA ASP A 340 0.85 0.09 -8.27
C ASP A 340 -0.22 -0.69 -9.07
N PRO A 341 0.03 -1.94 -9.53
CA PRO A 341 -0.97 -2.72 -10.26
C PRO A 341 -2.24 -2.98 -9.44
N MET A 342 -2.15 -2.96 -8.11
CA MET A 342 -3.28 -3.14 -7.21
C MET A 342 -3.99 -1.83 -6.88
N TYR A 343 -3.67 -0.71 -7.54
CA TYR A 343 -4.25 0.60 -7.23
C TYR A 343 -5.73 0.70 -7.58
N ALA A 344 -6.09 0.37 -8.82
CA ALA A 344 -7.42 0.62 -9.36
C ALA A 344 -8.48 -0.31 -8.74
N GLY A 345 -9.67 0.22 -8.48
CA GLY A 345 -10.84 -0.56 -8.08
C GLY A 345 -11.73 -0.92 -9.28
N TRP A 346 -12.62 -1.91 -9.12
CA TRP A 346 -13.49 -2.37 -10.21
C TRP A 346 -14.44 -1.29 -10.76
N SER A 347 -14.78 -0.27 -9.96
CA SER A 347 -15.59 0.85 -10.43
C SER A 347 -14.69 1.96 -11.03
N PRO A 348 -14.99 2.50 -12.22
CA PRO A 348 -14.22 3.59 -12.82
C PRO A 348 -13.99 4.75 -11.87
N GLY A 349 -12.75 5.26 -11.79
CA GLY A 349 -12.37 6.36 -10.89
C GLY A 349 -12.38 5.99 -9.40
N SER A 350 -12.51 4.70 -9.06
CA SER A 350 -12.36 4.19 -7.70
C SER A 350 -11.01 3.48 -7.51
N THR A 351 -10.66 3.23 -6.26
CA THR A 351 -9.44 2.53 -5.84
C THR A 351 -9.80 1.20 -5.19
N SER A 352 -8.89 0.23 -5.24
CA SER A 352 -8.99 -0.96 -4.39
C SER A 352 -8.72 -0.58 -2.93
N LEU A 353 -8.82 -1.53 -2.00
CA LEU A 353 -8.39 -1.30 -0.61
C LEU A 353 -6.87 -1.01 -0.52
N THR A 354 -6.06 -1.70 -1.34
CA THR A 354 -4.63 -1.43 -1.45
C THR A 354 -4.38 -0.03 -2.04
N GLY A 355 -5.09 0.36 -3.10
CA GLY A 355 -5.03 1.70 -3.68
C GLY A 355 -5.44 2.80 -2.70
N PHE A 356 -6.48 2.57 -1.89
CA PHE A 356 -6.88 3.47 -0.81
C PHE A 356 -5.76 3.67 0.21
N SER A 357 -5.07 2.59 0.60
CA SER A 357 -3.93 2.69 1.53
C SER A 357 -2.77 3.50 0.95
N ARG A 358 -2.52 3.39 -0.37
CA ARG A 358 -1.51 4.17 -1.08
C ARG A 358 -1.88 5.66 -1.11
N GLU A 359 -3.14 5.99 -1.43
CA GLU A 359 -3.66 7.36 -1.40
C GLU A 359 -3.49 7.99 -0.01
N LEU A 360 -3.86 7.29 1.06
CA LEU A 360 -3.68 7.78 2.43
C LEU A 360 -2.23 8.14 2.73
N ASN A 361 -1.31 7.22 2.44
CA ASN A 361 0.10 7.44 2.70
C ASN A 361 0.68 8.57 1.85
N PHE A 362 0.26 8.68 0.59
CA PHE A 362 0.64 9.77 -0.29
C PHE A 362 0.20 11.12 0.27
N TRP A 363 -1.09 11.32 0.55
CA TRP A 363 -1.59 12.62 1.01
C TRP A 363 -1.04 13.05 2.37
N ARG A 364 -0.71 12.09 3.26
CA ARG A 364 -0.05 12.39 4.55
C ARG A 364 1.37 12.91 4.39
N LYS A 365 2.06 12.55 3.30
CA LYS A 365 3.50 12.80 3.13
C LYS A 365 3.82 13.64 1.91
N VAL A 366 2.85 14.02 1.07
CA VAL A 366 3.08 14.67 -0.23
C VAL A 366 4.00 15.89 -0.13
N ASP A 367 3.80 16.76 0.86
CA ASP A 367 4.63 17.96 1.03
C ASP A 367 6.02 17.66 1.60
N ALA A 368 6.22 16.52 2.27
CA ALA A 368 7.52 16.06 2.75
C ALA A 368 8.28 15.29 1.66
N LEU A 369 7.58 14.43 0.91
CA LEU A 369 8.11 13.67 -0.24
C LEU A 369 8.63 14.61 -1.33
N GLU A 370 7.97 15.77 -1.53
CA GLU A 370 8.43 16.82 -2.45
C GLU A 370 9.72 17.53 -1.97
N LYS A 371 10.15 17.37 -0.71
CA LYS A 371 11.26 18.15 -0.09
C LYS A 371 12.46 17.32 0.40
N THR A 372 12.29 16.03 0.65
CA THR A 372 13.36 15.21 1.24
C THR A 372 14.16 14.45 0.19
N THR A 373 15.47 14.67 0.15
CA THR A 373 16.40 13.79 -0.56
C THR A 373 16.54 12.47 0.21
N GLU A 374 16.34 11.34 -0.48
CA GLU A 374 16.50 10.02 0.13
C GLU A 374 17.99 9.77 0.46
N PRO A 375 18.30 9.21 1.64
CA PRO A 375 19.68 8.83 1.96
C PRO A 375 20.12 7.73 0.99
N SER A 376 21.17 8.01 0.23
CA SER A 376 21.78 7.07 -0.72
C SER A 376 23.14 6.61 -0.22
N TRP A 377 23.48 5.36 -0.57
CA TRP A 377 24.83 4.84 -0.39
C TRP A 377 25.56 4.99 -1.72
N THR A 378 26.69 5.68 -1.72
CA THR A 378 27.54 5.88 -2.89
C THR A 378 28.90 5.25 -2.68
N ARG A 379 29.55 4.88 -3.79
CA ARG A 379 30.95 4.44 -3.77
C ARG A 379 31.89 5.62 -3.60
N THR A 380 33.05 5.36 -3.00
CA THR A 380 34.15 6.33 -2.93
C THR A 380 35.08 6.24 -4.14
N SER A 381 35.11 5.07 -4.81
CA SER A 381 35.91 4.87 -6.02
C SER A 381 35.08 5.07 -7.29
N ASN A 382 35.70 5.67 -8.30
CA ASN A 382 35.10 5.83 -9.61
C ASN A 382 34.98 4.48 -10.34
N ILE A 383 34.03 4.41 -11.26
CA ILE A 383 33.94 3.30 -12.23
C ILE A 383 35.19 3.35 -13.13
N VAL A 384 35.73 2.18 -13.46
CA VAL A 384 36.89 2.07 -14.36
C VAL A 384 36.49 2.51 -15.77
N PRO A 385 37.36 3.19 -16.53
CA PRO A 385 37.06 3.51 -17.93
C PRO A 385 36.82 2.24 -18.75
N LEU A 386 35.61 2.10 -19.31
CA LEU A 386 35.20 0.97 -20.15
C LEU A 386 35.15 1.40 -21.61
N SER A 387 35.50 0.50 -22.54
CA SER A 387 35.30 0.76 -23.96
C SER A 387 33.83 0.66 -24.35
N SER A 388 33.39 1.48 -25.30
CA SER A 388 32.02 1.45 -25.83
C SER A 388 31.65 0.07 -26.40
N ASP A 389 32.57 -0.57 -27.12
CA ASP A 389 32.41 -1.92 -27.66
C ASP A 389 32.17 -2.98 -26.57
N LEU A 390 32.85 -2.88 -25.42
CA LEU A 390 32.63 -3.78 -24.29
C LEU A 390 31.22 -3.61 -23.71
N ILE A 391 30.79 -2.37 -23.49
CA ILE A 391 29.46 -2.05 -22.95
C ILE A 391 28.37 -2.57 -23.89
N LEU A 392 28.48 -2.29 -25.20
CA LEU A 392 27.52 -2.73 -26.21
C LEU A 392 27.44 -4.25 -26.32
N LYS A 393 28.58 -4.95 -26.41
CA LYS A 393 28.62 -6.42 -26.46
C LYS A 393 27.94 -7.03 -25.24
N ARG A 394 28.21 -6.47 -24.06
CA ARG A 394 27.64 -6.97 -22.80
C ARG A 394 26.16 -6.67 -22.69
N TRP A 395 25.71 -5.50 -23.15
CA TRP A 395 24.28 -5.18 -23.25
C TRP A 395 23.55 -6.18 -24.15
N VAL A 396 24.06 -6.43 -25.36
CA VAL A 396 23.44 -7.39 -26.29
C VAL A 396 23.40 -8.80 -25.68
N ALA A 397 24.49 -9.24 -25.02
CA ALA A 397 24.54 -10.54 -24.36
C ALA A 397 23.55 -10.65 -23.19
N ILE A 398 23.46 -9.64 -22.31
CA ILE A 398 22.58 -9.70 -21.13
C ILE A 398 21.10 -9.62 -21.50
N VAL A 399 20.75 -8.91 -22.57
CA VAL A 399 19.37 -8.85 -23.09
C VAL A 399 18.96 -10.21 -23.67
N LYS A 400 19.88 -10.88 -24.38
CA LYS A 400 19.61 -12.17 -25.03
C LYS A 400 19.64 -13.34 -24.06
N ASP A 401 20.69 -13.45 -23.26
CA ASP A 401 21.02 -14.64 -22.46
C ASP A 401 20.76 -14.44 -20.95
N GLY A 402 20.36 -13.24 -20.53
CA GLY A 402 20.25 -12.88 -19.11
C GLY A 402 21.61 -12.99 -18.42
N LEU A 403 21.64 -13.57 -17.22
CA LEU A 403 22.90 -13.89 -16.52
C LEU A 403 23.62 -15.12 -17.11
N GLY A 404 22.99 -15.84 -18.04
CA GLY A 404 23.50 -17.05 -18.67
C GLY A 404 23.31 -18.34 -17.84
N ASN A 405 23.17 -19.47 -18.52
CA ASN A 405 22.92 -20.79 -17.90
C ASN A 405 24.09 -21.29 -17.02
N GLY A 406 25.30 -20.80 -17.25
CA GLY A 406 26.52 -21.18 -16.53
C GLY A 406 26.89 -20.24 -15.37
N TRP A 407 25.96 -19.41 -14.90
CA TRP A 407 26.21 -18.38 -13.89
C TRP A 407 26.47 -18.96 -12.50
N THR A 408 27.50 -18.44 -11.83
CA THR A 408 27.84 -18.76 -10.42
C THR A 408 28.14 -17.47 -9.66
N GLU A 409 28.07 -17.52 -8.32
CA GLU A 409 28.42 -16.39 -7.45
C GLU A 409 29.80 -15.82 -7.77
N LYS A 410 30.78 -16.68 -8.03
CA LYS A 410 32.14 -16.29 -8.39
C LYS A 410 32.22 -15.62 -9.77
N LYS A 411 31.64 -16.24 -10.81
CA LYS A 411 31.59 -15.63 -12.14
C LYS A 411 30.85 -14.29 -12.13
N GLY A 412 29.76 -14.22 -11.37
CA GLY A 412 28.99 -13.00 -11.18
C GLY A 412 29.81 -11.90 -10.50
N TYR A 413 30.63 -12.26 -9.51
CA TYR A 413 31.52 -11.31 -8.83
C TYR A 413 32.58 -10.78 -9.78
N ASP A 414 33.28 -11.67 -10.50
CA ASP A 414 34.32 -11.29 -11.47
C ASP A 414 33.73 -10.36 -12.55
N SER A 415 32.52 -10.68 -13.02
CA SER A 415 31.71 -9.88 -13.94
C SER A 415 31.38 -8.47 -13.38
N VAL A 416 31.05 -8.32 -12.09
CA VAL A 416 30.85 -7.00 -11.46
C VAL A 416 32.16 -6.23 -11.33
N ARG A 417 33.27 -6.91 -11.01
CA ARG A 417 34.59 -6.27 -10.89
C ARG A 417 35.08 -5.74 -12.25
N GLU A 418 34.78 -6.44 -13.34
CA GLU A 418 35.06 -5.97 -14.69
C GLU A 418 34.32 -4.67 -15.02
N LEU A 419 33.09 -4.50 -14.54
CA LEU A 419 32.31 -3.26 -14.75
C LEU A 419 32.76 -2.14 -13.81
N LEU A 420 32.84 -2.42 -12.51
CA LEU A 420 32.92 -1.40 -11.48
C LEU A 420 34.35 -1.10 -11.03
N GLY A 421 35.29 -1.98 -11.32
CA GLY A 421 36.64 -1.96 -10.76
C GLY A 421 36.74 -2.65 -9.39
N PRO A 422 37.83 -2.38 -8.63
CA PRO A 422 38.04 -2.93 -7.29
C PRO A 422 36.89 -2.62 -6.32
N SER A 423 36.68 -3.48 -5.32
CA SER A 423 35.66 -3.23 -4.30
C SER A 423 36.21 -2.26 -3.26
N ASP A 424 35.37 -1.33 -2.80
CA ASP A 424 35.68 -0.45 -1.67
C ASP A 424 35.74 -1.23 -0.34
N TYR A 425 35.29 -2.48 -0.33
CA TYR A 425 35.24 -3.34 0.85
C TYR A 425 36.38 -4.37 0.85
N VAL A 426 37.05 -4.49 2.00
CA VAL A 426 37.96 -5.60 2.30
C VAL A 426 37.23 -6.62 3.16
N TRP A 427 37.09 -7.83 2.65
CA TRP A 427 36.35 -8.91 3.32
C TRP A 427 37.26 -9.71 4.25
N LEU A 428 36.89 -9.77 5.53
CA LEU A 428 37.60 -10.60 6.53
C LEU A 428 37.51 -12.09 6.19
N ASN A 429 36.34 -12.55 5.71
CA ASN A 429 36.18 -13.87 5.13
C ASN A 429 36.23 -13.77 3.58
N GLN A 430 37.17 -14.45 2.95
CA GLN A 430 37.33 -14.37 1.50
C GLN A 430 36.20 -15.03 0.71
N ASP A 431 35.46 -15.97 1.29
CA ASP A 431 34.33 -16.63 0.62
C ASP A 431 33.08 -15.74 0.58
N GLU A 432 33.00 -14.78 1.50
CA GLU A 432 31.89 -13.85 1.61
C GLU A 432 31.85 -12.85 0.44
N ARG A 433 33.01 -12.45 -0.09
CA ARG A 433 33.08 -11.46 -1.20
C ARG A 433 32.29 -11.87 -2.44
N TYR A 434 32.14 -13.18 -2.66
CA TYR A 434 31.44 -13.72 -3.82
C TYR A 434 29.92 -13.73 -3.67
N LYS A 435 29.37 -13.42 -2.49
CA LYS A 435 27.91 -13.52 -2.29
C LYS A 435 27.13 -12.50 -3.12
N VAL A 436 26.03 -12.95 -3.71
CA VAL A 436 25.19 -12.11 -4.61
C VAL A 436 24.74 -10.81 -3.94
N ARG A 437 24.44 -10.85 -2.64
CA ARG A 437 24.02 -9.68 -1.86
C ARG A 437 25.04 -8.53 -1.88
N HIS A 438 26.33 -8.83 -1.94
CA HIS A 438 27.38 -7.83 -1.95
C HIS A 438 27.56 -7.26 -3.36
N GLN A 439 27.45 -8.13 -4.37
CA GLN A 439 27.40 -7.72 -5.77
C GLN A 439 26.22 -6.78 -6.04
N ILE A 440 25.04 -7.05 -5.47
CA ILE A 440 23.87 -6.16 -5.49
C ILE A 440 24.21 -4.81 -4.83
N SER A 441 24.83 -4.84 -3.65
CA SER A 441 25.19 -3.63 -2.90
C SER A 441 26.20 -2.75 -3.67
N ASP A 442 27.18 -3.37 -4.34
CA ASP A 442 28.17 -2.67 -5.18
C ASP A 442 27.51 -2.01 -6.39
N LEU A 443 26.58 -2.69 -7.07
CA LEU A 443 25.82 -2.15 -8.19
C LEU A 443 24.94 -0.96 -7.76
N LEU A 444 24.23 -1.09 -6.64
CA LEU A 444 23.42 -0.01 -6.06
C LEU A 444 24.27 1.24 -5.77
N ALA A 445 25.43 1.04 -5.15
CA ALA A 445 26.31 2.13 -4.80
C ALA A 445 26.94 2.82 -6.02
N ALA A 446 27.22 2.06 -7.09
CA ALA A 446 27.66 2.62 -8.37
C ALA A 446 26.54 3.42 -9.07
N MET A 447 25.32 2.89 -9.12
CA MET A 447 24.18 3.55 -9.75
C MET A 447 23.80 4.88 -9.08
N ASN A 448 23.93 4.96 -7.75
CA ASN A 448 23.69 6.21 -7.00
C ASN A 448 24.75 7.29 -7.28
N ALA A 449 25.95 6.91 -7.72
CA ALA A 449 27.04 7.84 -8.05
C ALA A 449 27.10 8.21 -9.55
N SER A 450 26.06 7.84 -10.31
CA SER A 450 26.04 8.01 -11.76
C SER A 450 25.99 9.48 -12.18
N PRO A 451 26.78 9.90 -13.18
CA PRO A 451 26.75 11.26 -13.71
C PRO A 451 25.53 11.53 -14.61
N VAL A 452 24.83 10.48 -15.06
CA VAL A 452 23.60 10.60 -15.87
C VAL A 452 22.52 11.28 -15.01
N PRO A 453 21.81 12.31 -15.49
CA PRO A 453 20.69 12.90 -14.77
C PRO A 453 19.61 11.87 -14.42
N GLY A 454 18.91 12.09 -13.31
CA GLY A 454 17.87 11.17 -12.87
C GLY A 454 16.62 11.32 -13.75
N LEU A 455 15.93 10.21 -14.02
CA LEU A 455 14.65 10.22 -14.73
C LEU A 455 13.54 11.02 -14.02
N GLN A 456 13.73 11.35 -12.73
CA GLN A 456 12.85 12.27 -12.00
C GLN A 456 12.90 13.70 -12.54
N GLU A 457 14.02 14.10 -13.14
CA GLU A 457 14.24 15.44 -13.69
C GLU A 457 13.90 15.50 -15.19
N SER A 458 14.33 14.49 -15.96
CA SER A 458 14.12 14.47 -17.41
C SER A 458 12.74 13.96 -17.84
N ILE A 459 12.11 13.09 -17.05
CA ILE A 459 10.78 12.47 -17.29
C ILE A 459 10.69 11.66 -18.62
N SER A 460 11.79 11.59 -19.39
CA SER A 460 11.88 10.99 -20.72
C SER A 460 13.15 10.15 -20.84
N ILE A 461 12.99 8.89 -21.22
CA ILE A 461 14.11 7.97 -21.49
C ILE A 461 14.84 8.39 -22.76
N GLY A 462 14.11 8.79 -23.80
CA GLY A 462 14.68 9.24 -25.06
C GLY A 462 15.53 10.50 -24.93
N VAL A 463 15.15 11.45 -24.07
CA VAL A 463 15.99 12.61 -23.75
C VAL A 463 17.32 12.16 -23.15
N LEU A 464 17.33 11.20 -22.21
CA LEU A 464 18.57 10.69 -21.62
C LEU A 464 19.41 9.87 -22.62
N ALA A 465 18.76 9.13 -23.52
CA ALA A 465 19.44 8.39 -24.58
C ALA A 465 20.09 9.33 -25.63
N ASN A 466 19.58 10.56 -25.77
CA ASN A 466 20.12 11.57 -26.69
C ASN A 466 20.59 12.82 -25.92
N ILE A 467 21.16 12.62 -24.73
CA ILE A 467 21.52 13.71 -23.80
C ILE A 467 22.61 14.64 -24.35
N ASP A 468 23.49 14.10 -25.20
CA ASP A 468 24.51 14.83 -25.94
C ASP A 468 23.90 15.85 -26.92
N GLN A 469 22.76 15.49 -27.53
CA GLN A 469 22.00 16.36 -28.43
C GLN A 469 21.10 17.32 -27.67
N ALA A 470 20.46 16.85 -26.60
CA ALA A 470 19.50 17.64 -25.82
C ALA A 470 20.19 18.68 -24.92
N THR A 471 21.35 18.35 -24.36
CA THR A 471 22.14 19.18 -23.44
C THR A 471 23.63 19.13 -23.76
N PRO A 472 24.09 19.84 -24.82
CA PRO A 472 25.47 19.74 -25.33
C PRO A 472 26.58 20.21 -24.36
N LYS A 473 26.20 20.79 -23.21
CA LYS A 473 27.14 21.28 -22.19
C LYS A 473 27.46 20.23 -21.11
N LEU A 474 26.74 19.11 -21.06
CA LEU A 474 27.04 18.02 -20.14
C LEU A 474 28.13 17.13 -20.72
N ASP A 475 29.13 16.76 -19.92
CA ASP A 475 30.14 15.74 -20.26
C ASP A 475 29.59 14.33 -20.03
N VAL A 476 28.40 14.07 -20.60
CA VAL A 476 27.66 12.81 -20.48
C VAL A 476 27.07 12.51 -21.85
N GLY A 477 27.25 11.28 -22.33
CA GLY A 477 26.77 10.84 -23.64
C GLY A 477 25.93 9.57 -23.61
N PHE A 478 25.58 9.08 -24.79
CA PHE A 478 24.80 7.84 -24.96
C PHE A 478 25.44 6.62 -24.27
N ILE A 479 26.77 6.52 -24.27
CA ILE A 479 27.48 5.39 -23.66
C ILE A 479 27.34 5.40 -22.13
N ASP A 480 27.32 6.56 -21.48
CA ASP A 480 27.08 6.68 -20.04
C ASP A 480 25.65 6.27 -19.68
N PHE A 481 24.67 6.70 -20.50
CA PHE A 481 23.28 6.24 -20.39
C PHE A 481 23.20 4.72 -20.52
N LEU A 482 23.82 4.14 -21.55
CA LEU A 482 23.78 2.70 -21.79
C LEU A 482 24.47 1.91 -20.67
N LEU A 483 25.57 2.43 -20.11
CA LEU A 483 26.22 1.86 -18.93
C LEU A 483 25.28 1.88 -17.73
N GLN A 484 24.58 2.98 -17.47
CA GLN A 484 23.58 3.07 -16.39
C GLN A 484 22.47 2.03 -16.58
N MET A 485 21.95 1.88 -17.80
CA MET A 485 20.94 0.86 -18.13
C MET A 485 21.49 -0.55 -17.93
N LEU A 486 22.74 -0.81 -18.31
CA LEU A 486 23.39 -2.11 -18.12
C LEU A 486 23.51 -2.47 -16.64
N LEU A 487 23.94 -1.53 -15.79
CA LEU A 487 24.02 -1.73 -14.34
C LEU A 487 22.64 -2.02 -13.74
N ALA A 488 21.62 -1.28 -14.16
CA ALA A 488 20.24 -1.50 -13.76
C ALA A 488 19.72 -2.90 -14.17
N ARG A 489 20.02 -3.34 -15.40
CA ARG A 489 19.62 -4.68 -15.88
C ARG A 489 20.32 -5.80 -15.14
N GLU A 490 21.63 -5.70 -14.90
CA GLU A 490 22.40 -6.63 -14.06
C GLU A 490 21.76 -6.74 -12.67
N LEU A 491 21.44 -5.60 -12.06
CA LEU A 491 20.84 -5.52 -10.73
C LEU A 491 19.47 -6.23 -10.68
N THR A 492 18.56 -5.93 -11.62
CA THR A 492 17.23 -6.58 -11.72
C THR A 492 17.37 -8.10 -11.81
N LEU A 493 18.22 -8.60 -12.70
CA LEU A 493 18.40 -10.03 -12.91
C LEU A 493 18.97 -10.74 -11.66
N ARG A 494 19.94 -10.12 -10.98
CA ARG A 494 20.54 -10.67 -9.76
C ARG A 494 19.54 -10.70 -8.61
N MET A 495 18.72 -9.67 -8.48
CA MET A 495 17.65 -9.62 -7.47
C MET A 495 16.59 -10.70 -7.73
N ALA A 496 16.18 -10.90 -8.98
CA ALA A 496 15.27 -11.98 -9.37
C ALA A 496 15.86 -13.36 -9.04
N LYS A 497 17.16 -13.55 -9.27
CA LYS A 497 17.89 -14.80 -8.94
C LYS A 497 17.87 -15.10 -7.45
N VAL A 498 18.10 -14.08 -6.62
CA VAL A 498 18.02 -14.19 -5.15
C VAL A 498 16.60 -14.55 -4.72
N GLN A 499 15.59 -13.91 -5.32
CA GLN A 499 14.19 -14.18 -5.01
C GLN A 499 13.79 -15.62 -5.37
N GLN A 500 14.23 -16.14 -6.52
CA GLN A 500 13.99 -17.52 -6.94
C GLN A 500 14.68 -18.53 -6.01
N GLN A 501 15.93 -18.28 -5.62
CA GLN A 501 16.65 -19.15 -4.68
C GLN A 501 15.97 -19.20 -3.31
N GLN A 502 15.45 -18.07 -2.83
CA GLN A 502 14.69 -17.99 -1.58
C GLN A 502 13.35 -18.74 -1.66
N GLN A 503 12.71 -18.78 -2.83
CA GLN A 503 11.45 -19.53 -3.02
C GLN A 503 11.67 -21.05 -3.01
N GLN A 504 12.80 -21.53 -3.55
CA GLN A 504 13.10 -22.97 -3.61
C GLN A 504 13.53 -23.55 -2.26
N GLN A 505 14.16 -22.73 -1.40
CA GLN A 505 14.48 -23.12 -0.04
C GLN A 505 13.24 -22.94 0.85
N GLN A 506 12.41 -23.99 0.99
CA GLN A 506 11.24 -24.05 1.87
C GLN A 506 11.56 -23.96 3.39
N GLN A 507 12.53 -23.14 3.80
CA GLN A 507 12.78 -22.87 5.21
C GLN A 507 12.10 -21.57 5.63
N GLN A 508 11.23 -21.71 6.63
CA GLN A 508 10.40 -20.69 7.30
C GLN A 508 11.19 -19.57 8.00
N GLN A 509 12.39 -19.22 7.55
CA GLN A 509 13.14 -18.06 8.00
C GLN A 509 12.84 -16.88 7.06
N GLN A 510 11.82 -16.11 7.45
CA GLN A 510 11.68 -14.66 7.27
C GLN A 510 12.43 -14.07 6.06
N GLN A 511 11.67 -13.74 5.00
CA GLN A 511 12.08 -12.96 3.82
C GLN A 511 12.70 -11.62 4.25
N ARG A 512 13.99 -11.61 4.60
CA ARG A 512 14.75 -10.38 4.84
C ARG A 512 15.35 -9.94 3.52
N ARG A 513 15.00 -8.72 3.10
CA ARG A 513 15.78 -8.00 2.11
C ARG A 513 17.10 -7.59 2.77
N TRP A 514 18.21 -8.18 2.33
CA TRP A 514 19.53 -7.97 2.92
C TRP A 514 20.27 -6.74 2.36
N TYR A 515 19.63 -6.01 1.44
CA TYR A 515 20.19 -4.85 0.74
C TYR A 515 19.24 -3.65 0.86
N GLY A 516 19.75 -2.53 1.37
CA GLY A 516 19.07 -1.23 1.44
C GLY A 516 19.57 -0.27 0.35
N GLY A 517 19.15 0.99 0.39
CA GLY A 517 19.69 2.03 -0.51
C GLY A 517 19.16 2.01 -1.94
N VAL A 518 18.04 1.33 -2.21
CA VAL A 518 17.29 1.52 -3.47
C VAL A 518 16.50 2.81 -3.34
N THR A 519 16.97 3.82 -4.05
CA THR A 519 16.33 5.13 -4.16
C THR A 519 15.27 5.12 -5.26
N VAL A 520 14.37 6.12 -5.27
CA VAL A 520 13.40 6.29 -6.36
C VAL A 520 14.09 6.42 -7.71
N ARG A 521 15.23 7.11 -7.76
CA ARG A 521 16.08 7.20 -8.95
C ARG A 521 16.44 5.81 -9.48
N ILE A 522 16.96 4.93 -8.60
CA ILE A 522 17.30 3.56 -8.98
C ILE A 522 16.05 2.84 -9.51
N VAL A 523 14.90 2.98 -8.85
CA VAL A 523 13.66 2.32 -9.31
C VAL A 523 13.31 2.75 -10.74
N HIS A 524 13.39 4.05 -11.07
CA HIS A 524 13.20 4.52 -12.45
C HIS A 524 14.23 3.95 -13.42
N ASP A 525 15.50 3.89 -13.04
CA ASP A 525 16.56 3.30 -13.88
C ASP A 525 16.30 1.80 -14.15
N LEU A 526 15.83 1.05 -13.14
CA LEU A 526 15.43 -0.36 -13.30
C LEU A 526 14.27 -0.49 -14.29
N VAL A 527 13.25 0.37 -14.20
CA VAL A 527 12.13 0.38 -15.13
C VAL A 527 12.59 0.74 -16.54
N ALA A 528 13.44 1.77 -16.68
CA ALA A 528 13.95 2.21 -17.97
C ALA A 528 14.79 1.13 -18.65
N ALA A 529 15.67 0.45 -17.90
CA ALA A 529 16.46 -0.66 -18.42
C ALA A 529 15.57 -1.84 -18.86
N GLU A 530 14.50 -2.13 -18.11
CA GLU A 530 13.53 -3.15 -18.48
C GLU A 530 12.83 -2.78 -19.80
N LEU A 531 12.28 -1.57 -19.90
CA LEU A 531 11.59 -1.09 -21.10
C LEU A 531 12.53 -1.07 -22.32
N TRP A 532 13.77 -0.59 -22.15
CA TRP A 532 14.77 -0.57 -23.21
C TRP A 532 15.11 -1.98 -23.68
N SER A 533 15.36 -2.91 -22.76
CA SER A 533 15.71 -4.31 -23.09
C SER A 533 14.60 -5.06 -23.82
N GLN A 534 13.33 -4.76 -23.51
CA GLN A 534 12.19 -5.43 -24.09
C GLN A 534 11.80 -4.86 -25.46
N ASN A 535 12.01 -3.56 -25.66
CA ASN A 535 11.41 -2.84 -26.78
C ASN A 535 12.40 -2.37 -27.85
N MET A 536 13.70 -2.27 -27.54
CA MET A 536 14.72 -1.76 -28.46
C MET A 536 15.58 -2.91 -29.00
N ASP A 537 15.91 -2.84 -30.29
CA ASP A 537 16.90 -3.70 -30.93
C ASP A 537 18.14 -2.90 -31.31
N PHE A 538 19.30 -3.52 -31.12
CA PHE A 538 20.57 -2.94 -31.58
C PHE A 538 20.84 -3.36 -33.02
N ILE A 539 20.94 -2.38 -33.92
CA ILE A 539 21.22 -2.59 -35.34
C ILE A 539 22.71 -2.43 -35.57
N THR A 540 23.42 -3.56 -35.61
CA THR A 540 24.88 -3.62 -35.77
C THR A 540 25.39 -2.89 -37.02
N SER A 541 24.62 -2.86 -38.11
CA SER A 541 25.02 -2.20 -39.36
C SER A 541 25.01 -0.67 -39.28
N GLN A 542 24.30 -0.09 -38.31
CA GLN A 542 24.11 1.35 -38.14
C GLN A 542 24.59 1.85 -36.77
N ASP A 543 25.12 0.95 -35.94
CA ASP A 543 25.57 1.21 -34.58
C ASP A 543 24.57 2.02 -33.74
N ARG A 544 23.27 1.69 -33.88
CA ARG A 544 22.17 2.41 -33.24
C ARG A 544 21.08 1.50 -32.72
N PHE A 545 20.32 2.01 -31.76
CA PHE A 545 19.12 1.36 -31.26
C PHE A 545 17.89 1.84 -32.01
N GLU A 546 17.03 0.91 -32.41
CA GLU A 546 15.73 1.20 -32.98
C GLU A 546 14.61 0.47 -32.24
N PRO A 547 13.41 1.06 -32.15
CA PRO A 547 12.23 0.34 -31.68
C PRO A 547 11.97 -0.91 -32.51
N ARG A 548 11.66 -2.01 -31.84
CA ARG A 548 11.18 -3.24 -32.49
C ARG A 548 9.94 -2.94 -33.32
N LYS A 549 9.89 -3.44 -34.56
CA LYS A 549 8.75 -3.23 -35.47
C LYS A 549 7.41 -3.64 -34.85
N ALA A 550 7.37 -4.76 -34.14
CA ALA A 550 6.16 -5.21 -33.43
C ALA A 550 5.71 -4.23 -32.34
N VAL A 551 6.67 -3.65 -31.61
CA VAL A 551 6.39 -2.62 -30.60
C VAL A 551 5.86 -1.37 -31.28
N GLN A 552 6.54 -0.88 -32.32
CA GLN A 552 6.10 0.31 -33.06
C GLN A 552 4.66 0.17 -33.58
N THR A 553 4.33 -0.95 -34.22
CA THR A 553 2.96 -1.22 -34.71
C THR A 553 1.95 -1.21 -33.55
N ARG A 554 2.27 -1.87 -32.44
CA ARG A 554 1.42 -1.90 -31.24
C ARG A 554 1.22 -0.51 -30.63
N GLN A 555 2.27 0.29 -30.52
CA GLN A 555 2.19 1.63 -29.93
C GLN A 555 1.40 2.60 -30.80
N VAL A 556 1.58 2.55 -32.13
CA VAL A 556 0.78 3.37 -33.06
C VAL A 556 -0.68 2.94 -33.04
N GLY A 557 -0.95 1.63 -33.04
CA GLY A 557 -2.31 1.09 -32.91
C GLY A 557 -2.97 1.54 -31.59
N GLY A 558 -2.25 1.42 -30.47
CA GLY A 558 -2.77 1.78 -29.14
C GLY A 558 -3.08 3.26 -28.98
N ILE A 559 -2.22 4.17 -29.46
CA ILE A 559 -2.51 5.62 -29.36
C ILE A 559 -3.65 6.05 -30.28
N LEU A 560 -3.77 5.40 -31.44
CA LEU A 560 -4.88 5.65 -32.36
C LEU A 560 -6.20 5.16 -31.78
N ALA A 561 -6.23 3.91 -31.25
CA ALA A 561 -7.40 3.37 -30.58
C ALA A 561 -7.83 4.25 -29.38
N PHE A 562 -6.87 4.71 -28.58
CA PHE A 562 -7.13 5.69 -27.51
C PHE A 562 -7.82 6.94 -28.07
N ALA A 563 -7.23 7.57 -29.10
CA ALA A 563 -7.76 8.80 -29.67
C ALA A 563 -9.16 8.62 -30.26
N GLU A 564 -9.46 7.45 -30.85
CA GLU A 564 -10.77 7.12 -31.42
C GLU A 564 -11.82 6.87 -30.33
N GLU A 565 -11.51 6.05 -29.34
CA GLU A 565 -12.44 5.76 -28.23
C GLU A 565 -12.74 7.02 -27.40
N MET A 566 -11.71 7.81 -27.12
CA MET A 566 -11.82 9.09 -26.41
C MET A 566 -12.34 10.22 -27.29
N ARG A 567 -12.61 9.99 -28.59
CA ARG A 567 -13.07 11.01 -29.56
C ARG A 567 -12.23 12.29 -29.47
N TRP A 568 -10.92 12.10 -29.38
CA TRP A 568 -9.98 13.18 -29.10
C TRP A 568 -10.04 14.26 -30.20
N PRO A 569 -9.90 15.56 -29.88
CA PRO A 569 -9.88 16.61 -30.89
C PRO A 569 -8.74 16.40 -31.90
N TYR A 570 -8.92 16.89 -33.13
CA TYR A 570 -7.94 16.75 -34.24
C TYR A 570 -7.65 15.29 -34.65
N LEU A 571 -8.57 14.37 -34.38
CA LEU A 571 -8.45 12.94 -34.70
C LEU A 571 -8.09 12.65 -36.17
N SER A 572 -8.56 13.46 -37.12
CA SER A 572 -8.21 13.30 -38.54
C SER A 572 -6.72 13.52 -38.82
N GLU A 573 -6.10 14.50 -38.16
CA GLU A 573 -4.67 14.76 -38.26
C GLU A 573 -3.86 13.62 -37.63
N ILE A 574 -4.30 13.17 -36.45
CA ILE A 574 -3.66 12.06 -35.73
C ILE A 574 -3.70 10.77 -36.57
N ARG A 575 -4.83 10.46 -37.23
CA ARG A 575 -4.95 9.32 -38.16
C ARG A 575 -3.99 9.41 -39.34
N GLU A 576 -3.85 10.59 -39.94
CA GLU A 576 -2.93 10.79 -41.06
C GLU A 576 -1.48 10.54 -40.63
N THR A 577 -1.07 11.10 -39.50
CA THR A 577 0.26 10.88 -38.93
C THR A 577 0.49 9.41 -38.58
N ALA A 578 -0.48 8.75 -37.93
CA ALA A 578 -0.39 7.32 -37.62
C ALA A 578 -0.20 6.45 -38.87
N ARG A 579 -0.91 6.74 -39.97
CA ARG A 579 -0.74 6.06 -41.26
C ARG A 579 0.67 6.22 -41.82
N LYS A 580 1.22 7.45 -41.80
CA LYS A 580 2.59 7.73 -42.25
C LYS A 580 3.65 6.98 -41.45
N LEU A 581 3.47 6.93 -40.11
CA LEU A 581 4.37 6.20 -39.21
C LEU A 581 4.38 4.69 -39.52
N LEU A 582 3.25 4.10 -39.87
CA LEU A 582 3.15 2.67 -40.24
C LEU A 582 3.66 2.36 -41.65
N ALA A 583 3.63 3.32 -42.58
CA ALA A 583 3.96 3.12 -44.00
C ALA A 583 5.47 3.15 -44.35
N SER A 584 6.38 2.95 -43.38
CA SER A 584 7.84 3.06 -43.54
C SER A 584 8.36 4.45 -43.98
N GLU A 585 7.53 5.49 -43.93
CA GLU A 585 7.96 6.89 -44.09
C GLU A 585 8.52 7.49 -42.79
N ALA A 586 8.45 6.74 -41.68
CA ALA A 586 8.92 7.17 -40.36
C ALA A 586 10.40 7.57 -40.33
N SER A 587 11.27 6.91 -41.10
CA SER A 587 12.70 7.25 -41.20
C SER A 587 12.98 8.58 -41.88
N LYS A 588 11.99 9.16 -42.57
CA LYS A 588 12.05 10.48 -43.22
C LYS A 588 11.35 11.57 -42.41
N MET A 589 10.67 11.20 -41.33
CA MET A 589 9.99 12.15 -40.45
C MET A 589 10.92 12.57 -39.31
N ALA A 590 11.07 13.88 -39.10
CA ALA A 590 11.65 14.41 -37.88
C ALA A 590 10.64 14.18 -36.74
N LEU A 591 10.88 13.16 -35.92
CA LEU A 591 10.02 12.83 -34.80
C LEU A 591 10.43 13.64 -33.58
N ASP A 592 9.43 14.23 -32.93
CA ASP A 592 9.58 14.80 -31.60
C ASP A 592 9.89 13.69 -30.57
N ILE A 593 10.67 14.03 -29.54
CA ILE A 593 11.21 13.06 -28.59
C ILE A 593 10.12 12.30 -27.82
N ARG A 594 8.96 12.93 -27.56
CA ARG A 594 7.83 12.28 -26.87
C ARG A 594 7.19 11.22 -27.76
N THR A 595 7.03 11.52 -29.04
CA THR A 595 6.57 10.54 -30.03
C THR A 595 7.56 9.38 -30.14
N TRP A 596 8.86 9.68 -30.10
CA TRP A 596 9.90 8.65 -30.13
C TRP A 596 9.82 7.72 -28.90
N ASP A 597 9.69 8.28 -27.70
CA ASP A 597 9.49 7.49 -26.47
C ASP A 597 8.24 6.61 -26.54
N TRP A 598 7.13 7.16 -27.05
CA TRP A 598 5.90 6.40 -27.22
C TRP A 598 6.09 5.23 -28.19
N LEU A 599 6.66 5.49 -29.39
CA LEU A 599 6.90 4.47 -30.41
C LEU A 599 7.89 3.39 -29.93
N GLY A 600 8.90 3.79 -29.15
CA GLY A 600 9.83 2.89 -28.49
C GLY A 600 9.21 2.11 -27.33
N GLY A 601 7.99 2.43 -26.90
CA GLY A 601 7.37 1.86 -25.71
C GLY A 601 8.11 2.23 -24.42
N LEU A 602 8.88 3.33 -24.42
CA LEU A 602 9.77 3.80 -23.35
C LEU A 602 9.08 4.76 -22.36
N VAL A 603 7.76 4.68 -22.25
CA VAL A 603 6.97 5.51 -21.34
C VAL A 603 6.99 4.91 -19.94
N LEU A 604 7.39 5.73 -18.96
CA LEU A 604 7.37 5.35 -17.55
C LEU A 604 5.94 5.11 -17.04
N PRO A 605 5.72 4.13 -16.14
CA PRO A 605 4.41 3.77 -15.61
C PRO A 605 3.85 4.81 -14.64
N GLY A 606 2.63 4.60 -14.17
CA GLY A 606 1.97 5.44 -13.17
C GLY A 606 1.57 6.83 -13.71
N ALA A 607 1.78 7.86 -12.89
CA ALA A 607 1.34 9.23 -13.14
C ALA A 607 2.01 9.89 -14.37
N LEU A 608 3.16 9.37 -14.82
CA LEU A 608 3.85 9.85 -16.02
C LEU A 608 3.16 9.38 -17.33
N PHE A 609 2.48 8.23 -17.30
CA PHE A 609 1.85 7.64 -18.48
C PHE A 609 0.74 8.54 -19.09
N PRO A 610 -0.21 9.10 -18.31
CA PRO A 610 -1.22 10.01 -18.85
C PRO A 610 -0.64 11.24 -19.56
N LEU A 611 0.50 11.77 -19.10
CA LEU A 611 1.16 12.90 -19.75
C LEU A 611 1.84 12.51 -21.05
N ALA A 612 2.47 11.34 -21.11
CA ALA A 612 3.05 10.83 -22.34
C ALA A 612 1.99 10.64 -23.43
N VAL A 613 0.78 10.19 -23.07
CA VAL A 613 -0.37 10.11 -23.99
C VAL A 613 -0.68 11.49 -24.58
N ILE A 614 -0.88 12.52 -23.75
CA ILE A 614 -1.16 13.88 -24.23
C ILE A 614 -0.01 14.40 -25.11
N GLY A 615 1.24 14.27 -24.63
CA GLY A 615 2.42 14.72 -25.37
C GLY A 615 2.51 14.10 -26.76
N THR A 616 2.21 12.80 -26.87
CA THR A 616 2.18 12.08 -28.14
C THR A 616 1.05 12.56 -29.04
N LEU A 617 -0.17 12.73 -28.54
CA LEU A 617 -1.30 13.22 -29.31
C LEU A 617 -1.06 14.64 -29.87
N TYR A 618 -0.44 15.51 -29.06
CA TYR A 618 -0.03 16.84 -29.48
C TYR A 618 1.03 16.78 -30.58
N SER A 619 2.09 15.98 -30.37
CA SER A 619 3.16 15.83 -31.35
C SER A 619 2.68 15.17 -32.65
N MET A 620 1.62 14.37 -32.62
CA MET A 620 1.03 13.74 -33.81
C MET A 620 0.07 14.63 -34.61
N SER A 621 -0.32 15.80 -34.08
CA SER A 621 -1.19 16.77 -34.77
C SER A 621 -0.37 17.99 -35.20
N PRO A 622 -0.25 18.29 -36.52
CA PRO A 622 0.40 19.52 -36.99
C PRO A 622 -0.18 20.80 -36.39
N THR A 623 -1.48 20.83 -36.11
CA THR A 623 -2.13 22.01 -35.50
C THR A 623 -1.75 22.18 -34.03
N LEU A 624 -1.62 21.09 -33.28
CA LEU A 624 -1.36 21.10 -31.84
C LEU A 624 0.14 21.15 -31.49
N SER A 625 1.01 20.59 -32.33
CA SER A 625 2.43 20.36 -32.03
C SER A 625 3.20 21.62 -31.62
N THR A 626 2.83 22.78 -32.16
CA THR A 626 3.45 24.08 -31.86
C THR A 626 2.86 24.78 -30.64
N ARG A 627 1.83 24.20 -30.01
CA ARG A 627 1.01 24.81 -28.95
C ARG A 627 0.89 23.91 -27.72
N MET A 628 1.88 23.07 -27.48
CA MET A 628 1.89 22.21 -26.31
C MET A 628 1.80 23.08 -25.04
N PRO A 629 0.88 22.78 -24.10
CA PRO A 629 0.80 23.52 -22.85
C PRO A 629 2.13 23.44 -22.09
N GLY A 630 2.63 24.57 -21.60
CA GLY A 630 3.80 24.63 -20.72
C GLY A 630 3.62 23.70 -19.52
N THR A 631 4.52 22.73 -19.38
CA THR A 631 4.39 21.61 -18.46
C THR A 631 4.80 21.98 -17.04
N THR A 632 3.87 22.55 -16.27
CA THR A 632 4.07 22.72 -14.82
C THR A 632 2.84 22.25 -14.05
N VAL A 633 2.52 20.95 -14.15
CA VAL A 633 1.53 20.30 -13.26
C VAL A 633 2.21 19.48 -12.19
N LYS A 634 1.61 19.44 -11.00
CA LYS A 634 2.03 18.50 -9.95
C LYS A 634 1.58 17.09 -10.35
N ILE A 635 2.41 16.43 -11.17
CA ILE A 635 2.09 15.18 -11.86
C ILE A 635 1.58 14.12 -10.87
N HIS A 636 2.35 13.88 -9.80
CA HIS A 636 2.02 12.90 -8.77
C HIS A 636 0.79 13.26 -7.93
N ARG A 637 0.24 14.48 -7.98
CA ARG A 637 -1.04 14.80 -7.35
C ARG A 637 -2.22 14.43 -8.23
N GLY A 638 -2.00 14.22 -9.53
CA GLY A 638 -3.00 13.76 -10.49
C GLY A 638 -4.26 14.63 -10.54
N ASN A 639 -4.20 15.91 -10.16
CA ASN A 639 -5.39 16.77 -10.06
C ASN A 639 -5.47 17.82 -11.17
N TYR A 640 -5.41 17.35 -12.41
CA TYR A 640 -5.43 18.18 -13.60
C TYR A 640 -6.18 17.51 -14.76
N GLY A 641 -6.48 18.31 -15.78
CA GLY A 641 -7.09 17.87 -17.02
C GLY A 641 -6.81 18.84 -18.16
N ILE A 642 -7.31 18.51 -19.34
CA ILE A 642 -7.22 19.35 -20.54
C ILE A 642 -8.60 19.73 -21.04
N VAL A 643 -8.80 21.01 -21.30
CA VAL A 643 -10.08 21.57 -21.72
C VAL A 643 -9.98 22.05 -23.16
N TYR A 644 -10.86 21.56 -24.03
CA TYR A 644 -11.08 22.06 -25.39
C TYR A 644 -12.44 22.74 -25.48
N PRO A 645 -12.76 23.52 -26.53
CA PRO A 645 -14.02 24.25 -26.59
C PRO A 645 -15.27 23.34 -26.58
N GLN A 646 -15.14 22.12 -27.10
CA GLN A 646 -16.27 21.18 -27.27
C GLN A 646 -16.27 20.02 -26.27
N ALA A 647 -15.13 19.73 -25.63
CA ALA A 647 -14.99 18.64 -24.66
C ALA A 647 -13.91 18.93 -23.62
N SER A 648 -14.02 18.34 -22.44
CA SER A 648 -12.95 18.32 -21.45
C SER A 648 -12.53 16.88 -21.12
N TYR A 649 -11.28 16.71 -20.71
CA TYR A 649 -10.68 15.43 -20.34
C TYR A 649 -9.94 15.59 -19.02
N TRP A 650 -10.16 14.68 -18.09
CA TRP A 650 -9.62 14.77 -16.74
C TRP A 650 -8.85 13.51 -16.41
N THR A 651 -7.73 13.63 -15.71
CA THR A 651 -7.05 12.44 -15.18
C THR A 651 -7.98 11.70 -14.21
N ALA A 652 -7.98 10.37 -14.23
CA ALA A 652 -8.89 9.54 -13.45
C ALA A 652 -8.75 9.76 -11.94
N ARG A 653 -7.57 10.21 -11.49
CA ARG A 653 -7.27 10.55 -10.09
C ARG A 653 -7.66 11.99 -9.70
N SER A 654 -7.97 12.85 -10.66
CA SER A 654 -8.42 14.22 -10.35
C SER A 654 -9.79 14.22 -9.69
N VAL A 655 -10.14 15.30 -8.98
CA VAL A 655 -11.45 15.43 -8.33
C VAL A 655 -12.58 15.28 -9.34
N LEU A 656 -12.45 15.86 -10.53
CA LEU A 656 -13.45 15.70 -11.60
C LEU A 656 -13.42 14.30 -12.21
N GLY A 657 -12.24 13.74 -12.46
CA GLY A 657 -12.10 12.39 -13.02
C GLY A 657 -12.78 11.33 -12.15
N LYS A 658 -12.48 11.32 -10.84
CA LYS A 658 -13.08 10.40 -9.87
C LYS A 658 -14.60 10.52 -9.80
N VAL A 659 -15.14 11.75 -9.91
CA VAL A 659 -16.58 12.00 -9.85
C VAL A 659 -17.29 11.62 -11.16
N LEU A 660 -16.70 11.94 -12.32
CA LEU A 660 -17.32 11.75 -13.64
C LEU A 660 -17.10 10.36 -14.24
N ALA A 661 -16.10 9.61 -13.77
CA ALA A 661 -15.76 8.29 -14.29
C ALA A 661 -16.93 7.29 -14.37
N PRO A 662 -17.89 7.23 -13.42
CA PRO A 662 -19.03 6.31 -13.52
C PRO A 662 -19.81 6.46 -14.83
N LEU A 663 -19.88 7.67 -15.41
CA LEU A 663 -20.55 7.90 -16.70
C LEU A 663 -20.02 7.03 -17.85
N SER A 664 -18.81 6.47 -17.73
CA SER A 664 -18.28 5.52 -18.73
C SER A 664 -19.01 4.17 -18.76
N GLN A 665 -19.82 3.87 -17.75
CA GLN A 665 -20.64 2.65 -17.66
C GLN A 665 -22.06 2.84 -18.21
N ALA A 666 -22.42 4.03 -18.70
CA ALA A 666 -23.74 4.26 -19.28
C ALA A 666 -23.89 3.54 -20.63
N ASP A 667 -25.03 2.87 -20.82
CA ASP A 667 -25.34 2.18 -22.08
C ASP A 667 -25.34 3.16 -23.25
N ALA A 668 -24.85 2.70 -24.40
CA ALA A 668 -24.76 3.51 -25.61
C ALA A 668 -26.13 4.06 -26.08
N GLU A 669 -27.22 3.37 -25.74
CA GLU A 669 -28.57 3.63 -26.24
C GLU A 669 -29.38 4.65 -25.42
N THR A 670 -29.15 4.79 -24.11
CA THR A 670 -30.09 5.52 -23.22
C THR A 670 -29.80 6.99 -22.97
N ALA A 671 -28.59 7.49 -23.27
CA ALA A 671 -28.32 8.93 -23.42
C ALA A 671 -26.85 9.13 -23.83
N GLY A 672 -26.53 8.91 -25.10
CA GLY A 672 -25.27 9.34 -25.70
C GLY A 672 -24.04 9.09 -24.84
N GLY A 673 -23.75 7.81 -24.54
CA GLY A 673 -22.56 7.33 -23.82
C GLY A 673 -21.26 7.80 -24.49
N LYS A 674 -20.93 9.07 -24.25
CA LYS A 674 -19.79 9.79 -24.84
C LYS A 674 -18.55 9.57 -23.99
N THR A 675 -18.69 9.63 -22.67
CA THR A 675 -17.56 9.55 -21.74
C THR A 675 -17.00 8.13 -21.66
N LYS A 676 -15.68 8.04 -21.64
CA LYS A 676 -14.89 6.82 -21.47
C LYS A 676 -13.89 7.05 -20.34
N CYS A 677 -13.43 5.94 -19.75
CA CYS A 677 -12.40 5.93 -18.71
C CYS A 677 -11.30 4.95 -19.15
N LEU A 678 -10.22 5.47 -19.76
CA LEU A 678 -9.18 4.68 -20.45
C LEU A 678 -7.80 5.29 -20.20
N GLY A 679 -6.78 4.46 -20.03
CA GLY A 679 -5.38 4.93 -19.93
C GLY A 679 -5.11 6.01 -18.87
N GLY A 680 -5.87 6.03 -17.77
CA GLY A 680 -5.78 7.07 -16.73
C GLY A 680 -6.53 8.38 -17.06
N TRP A 681 -7.33 8.41 -18.13
CA TRP A 681 -8.13 9.56 -18.56
C TRP A 681 -9.63 9.30 -18.49
N VAL A 682 -10.40 10.33 -18.16
CA VAL A 682 -11.85 10.36 -18.16
C VAL A 682 -12.33 11.45 -19.12
N GLY A 683 -13.04 11.05 -20.17
CA GLY A 683 -13.60 11.96 -21.16
C GLY A 683 -14.07 11.23 -22.42
N PRO A 684 -14.65 11.95 -23.40
CA PRO A 684 -14.99 13.36 -23.39
C PRO A 684 -16.07 13.66 -22.35
N CYS A 685 -15.83 14.70 -21.54
CA CYS A 685 -16.76 15.27 -20.58
C CYS A 685 -17.32 16.60 -21.13
N PRO A 686 -18.44 17.13 -20.59
CA PRO A 686 -18.92 18.46 -20.92
C PRO A 686 -17.80 19.50 -20.79
N SER A 687 -17.68 20.41 -21.76
CA SER A 687 -16.66 21.45 -21.68
C SER A 687 -17.16 22.67 -20.89
N PRO A 688 -16.39 23.19 -19.93
CA PRO A 688 -16.63 24.51 -19.37
C PRO A 688 -16.31 25.59 -20.41
N SER A 689 -17.16 26.61 -20.53
CA SER A 689 -16.95 27.71 -21.49
C SER A 689 -15.76 28.58 -21.08
N LEU A 690 -14.56 28.26 -21.60
CA LEU A 690 -13.32 28.99 -21.36
C LEU A 690 -12.76 29.53 -22.70
N PRO A 691 -12.69 30.85 -22.91
CA PRO A 691 -12.20 31.43 -24.18
C PRO A 691 -10.76 31.01 -24.54
N GLU A 692 -9.92 30.81 -23.52
CA GLU A 692 -8.51 30.43 -23.65
C GLU A 692 -8.30 28.97 -24.12
N SER A 693 -9.36 28.15 -24.17
CA SER A 693 -9.26 26.71 -24.37
C SER A 693 -9.16 26.25 -25.83
N THR A 694 -8.85 27.14 -26.78
CA THR A 694 -8.97 26.88 -28.22
C THR A 694 -8.17 25.66 -28.69
N PHE A 695 -6.95 25.48 -28.19
CA PHE A 695 -6.03 24.40 -28.58
C PHE A 695 -5.74 23.43 -27.43
N GLY A 696 -6.66 23.33 -26.47
CA GLY A 696 -6.47 22.57 -25.24
C GLY A 696 -5.77 23.39 -24.16
N LEU A 697 -6.50 23.71 -23.09
CA LEU A 697 -5.96 24.38 -21.90
C LEU A 697 -5.68 23.33 -20.83
N LEU A 698 -4.43 23.24 -20.38
CA LEU A 698 -4.07 22.43 -19.21
C LEU A 698 -4.56 23.14 -17.93
N ALA A 699 -5.55 22.55 -17.28
CA ALA A 699 -6.22 23.12 -16.12
C ALA A 699 -5.92 22.30 -14.86
N GLN A 700 -5.45 22.95 -13.81
CA GLN A 700 -5.34 22.33 -12.48
C GLN A 700 -6.62 22.57 -11.69
N LEU A 701 -7.01 21.59 -10.87
CA LEU A 701 -8.15 21.73 -9.98
C LEU A 701 -7.70 22.03 -8.55
N LYS A 702 -8.44 22.92 -7.90
CA LYS A 702 -8.39 23.11 -6.46
C LYS A 702 -9.24 22.04 -5.81
N GLY A 703 -8.63 21.27 -4.90
CA GLY A 703 -9.32 20.34 -4.02
C GLY A 703 -8.48 20.18 -2.77
N ARG A 704 -9.10 20.26 -1.60
CA ARG A 704 -8.42 19.89 -0.36
C ARG A 704 -8.11 18.39 -0.39
N PRO A 705 -7.02 17.93 0.24
CA PRO A 705 -6.86 16.51 0.53
C PRO A 705 -8.14 15.99 1.22
N PRO A 706 -8.50 14.72 1.00
CA PRO A 706 -9.68 14.14 1.63
C PRO A 706 -9.59 14.29 3.17
N SER A 707 -10.72 14.57 3.83
CA SER A 707 -10.73 14.64 5.29
C SER A 707 -10.57 13.21 5.83
N TRP A 708 -9.37 12.93 6.33
CA TRP A 708 -9.11 11.70 7.05
C TRP A 708 -9.81 11.87 8.39
N VAL A 709 -10.81 11.05 8.68
CA VAL A 709 -11.57 11.12 9.94
C VAL A 709 -10.64 10.77 11.10
N ALA A 710 -9.87 11.77 11.54
CA ALA A 710 -9.12 11.94 12.79
C ALA A 710 -8.15 13.14 12.63
N GLU A 711 -8.66 14.32 12.27
CA GLU A 711 -8.11 15.53 12.90
C GLU A 711 -8.94 15.73 14.17
N ASP A 712 -8.23 15.78 15.29
CA ASP A 712 -8.77 16.10 16.60
C ASP A 712 -9.60 17.39 16.49
N ALA A 713 -10.93 17.25 16.40
CA ALA A 713 -11.80 18.25 16.99
C ALA A 713 -11.46 18.22 18.47
N GLY A 714 -10.65 19.21 18.88
CA GLY A 714 -10.20 19.36 20.24
C GLY A 714 -11.36 19.14 21.20
N ALA A 715 -11.09 18.35 22.24
CA ALA A 715 -11.93 18.31 23.40
C ALA A 715 -11.97 19.72 24.01
N ASP A 716 -12.93 20.52 23.57
CA ASP A 716 -13.43 21.68 24.29
C ASP A 716 -14.89 21.89 23.90
N GLY A 717 -15.76 21.70 24.89
CA GLY A 717 -17.02 22.42 25.05
C GLY A 717 -18.15 22.14 24.05
N ASP A 718 -19.28 21.69 24.61
CA ASP A 718 -20.63 21.80 24.09
C ASP A 718 -21.04 20.86 22.95
N THR A 719 -21.60 19.72 23.35
CA THR A 719 -22.58 18.93 22.57
C THR A 719 -23.71 19.81 22.05
N PRO A 720 -23.88 19.99 20.72
CA PRO A 720 -25.15 20.44 20.17
C PRO A 720 -26.06 19.21 20.09
N THR A 721 -27.11 19.18 20.90
CA THR A 721 -28.25 18.27 20.72
C THR A 721 -28.91 18.56 19.36
N ALA A 722 -28.52 17.81 18.33
CA ALA A 722 -29.22 17.79 17.04
C ALA A 722 -30.50 16.95 17.19
N ALA A 723 -31.65 17.60 17.02
CA ALA A 723 -32.95 16.97 17.01
C ALA A 723 -33.02 15.88 15.93
N ALA A 724 -33.38 14.66 16.34
CA ALA A 724 -33.62 13.54 15.44
C ALA A 724 -34.75 13.88 14.46
N SER A 725 -34.43 14.15 13.20
CA SER A 725 -35.42 14.04 12.12
C SER A 725 -35.58 12.55 11.80
N ALA A 726 -36.82 12.06 11.85
CA ALA A 726 -37.18 10.67 11.58
C ALA A 726 -36.74 10.20 10.18
N ALA A 727 -35.54 9.63 10.08
CA ALA A 727 -35.14 8.75 8.98
C ALA A 727 -35.31 7.31 9.48
N GLN A 728 -35.90 6.45 8.64
CA GLN A 728 -36.15 5.04 8.95
C GLN A 728 -34.84 4.31 9.28
N SER A 729 -34.50 4.21 10.56
CA SER A 729 -33.44 3.35 11.07
C SER A 729 -33.99 1.93 11.16
N GLN A 730 -33.49 1.02 10.31
CA GLN A 730 -33.80 -0.39 10.44
C GLN A 730 -32.95 -0.99 11.57
N GLN A 731 -33.55 -1.12 12.74
CA GLN A 731 -32.94 -1.77 13.90
C GLN A 731 -33.08 -3.29 13.73
N VAL A 732 -31.96 -3.99 13.53
CA VAL A 732 -31.95 -5.46 13.43
C VAL A 732 -32.03 -6.03 14.85
N ASN A 733 -33.22 -6.06 15.43
CA ASN A 733 -33.50 -6.85 16.62
C ASN A 733 -33.71 -8.30 16.18
N ALA A 734 -32.67 -9.14 16.27
CA ALA A 734 -32.85 -10.57 16.07
C ALA A 734 -31.94 -11.39 17.01
N VAL A 735 -32.58 -12.32 17.71
CA VAL A 735 -31.99 -13.38 18.54
C VAL A 735 -31.30 -14.46 17.66
N GLU A 736 -31.36 -14.30 16.33
CA GLU A 736 -30.92 -15.26 15.31
C GLU A 736 -29.98 -14.59 14.28
N TRP A 737 -29.13 -15.40 13.64
CA TRP A 737 -28.20 -14.92 12.60
C TRP A 737 -28.96 -14.34 11.40
N ALA A 738 -28.95 -13.02 11.26
CA ALA A 738 -29.72 -12.31 10.23
C ALA A 738 -28.86 -11.88 9.03
N LEU A 739 -29.41 -11.95 7.83
CA LEU A 739 -28.84 -11.29 6.64
C LEU A 739 -29.32 -9.83 6.62
N PRO A 740 -28.42 -8.83 6.55
CA PRO A 740 -28.87 -7.46 6.41
C PRO A 740 -29.49 -7.26 5.03
N VAL A 741 -30.68 -6.64 5.01
CA VAL A 741 -31.42 -6.40 3.78
C VAL A 741 -31.01 -5.03 3.23
N PRO A 742 -30.43 -4.95 2.01
CA PRO A 742 -30.14 -3.67 1.40
C PRO A 742 -31.44 -2.93 1.01
N PRO A 743 -31.44 -1.58 1.01
CA PRO A 743 -32.60 -0.80 0.58
C PRO A 743 -33.05 -1.19 -0.83
N PRO A 744 -34.34 -1.12 -1.19
CA PRO A 744 -34.81 -1.47 -2.55
C PRO A 744 -34.18 -0.54 -3.60
N PRO A 745 -33.99 -1.00 -4.86
CA PRO A 745 -33.42 -0.16 -5.91
C PRO A 745 -34.24 1.11 -6.11
N SER A 746 -33.58 2.25 -6.26
CA SER A 746 -34.26 3.50 -6.61
C SER A 746 -34.50 3.59 -8.13
N ALA A 747 -35.68 4.14 -8.49
CA ALA A 747 -36.01 4.56 -9.86
C ALA A 747 -35.72 6.06 -10.11
N ASP A 748 -34.95 6.71 -9.22
CA ASP A 748 -34.57 8.11 -9.39
C ASP A 748 -33.63 8.29 -10.58
N MET A 749 -33.99 9.17 -11.50
CA MET A 749 -33.14 9.52 -12.64
C MET A 749 -32.45 10.86 -12.42
N VAL A 750 -31.13 10.87 -12.63
CA VAL A 750 -30.28 12.07 -12.54
C VAL A 750 -29.65 12.33 -13.90
N ALA A 751 -29.54 13.58 -14.29
CA ALA A 751 -28.85 13.97 -15.53
C ALA A 751 -27.87 15.13 -15.28
N LEU A 752 -26.59 14.91 -15.53
CA LEU A 752 -25.58 15.97 -15.54
C LEU A 752 -25.91 16.96 -16.68
N GLN A 753 -26.01 18.25 -16.36
CA GLN A 753 -26.33 19.32 -17.31
C GLN A 753 -25.09 20.10 -17.72
N THR A 754 -24.33 20.63 -16.74
CA THR A 754 -23.17 21.48 -17.04
C THR A 754 -21.99 21.23 -16.10
N LEU A 755 -20.78 21.46 -16.62
CA LEU A 755 -19.54 21.58 -15.87
C LEU A 755 -19.07 23.04 -15.93
N ARG A 756 -18.83 23.66 -14.78
CA ARG A 756 -18.30 25.03 -14.67
C ARG A 756 -16.97 25.01 -13.95
N LEU A 757 -16.02 25.78 -14.47
CA LEU A 757 -14.74 26.04 -13.82
C LEU A 757 -14.65 27.51 -13.44
N THR A 758 -14.35 27.80 -12.17
CA THR A 758 -14.13 29.17 -11.68
C THR A 758 -12.65 29.33 -11.32
N LYS A 759 -11.96 30.27 -11.96
CA LYS A 759 -10.54 30.53 -11.71
C LYS A 759 -10.34 30.98 -10.26
N VAL A 760 -9.36 30.42 -9.56
CA VAL A 760 -9.03 30.77 -8.18
C VAL A 760 -7.84 31.72 -8.20
N ALA A 761 -7.95 32.87 -7.54
CA ALA A 761 -6.80 33.75 -7.32
C ALA A 761 -5.79 33.04 -6.41
N VAL A 762 -4.58 32.81 -6.90
CA VAL A 762 -3.46 32.32 -6.09
C VAL A 762 -2.76 33.54 -5.51
N THR A 763 -2.80 33.70 -4.19
CA THR A 763 -1.90 34.65 -3.51
C THR A 763 -0.49 34.10 -3.62
N GLN A 764 0.34 34.70 -4.47
CA GLN A 764 1.77 34.44 -4.45
C GLN A 764 2.32 34.89 -3.08
N PRO A 765 3.09 34.05 -2.36
CA PRO A 765 3.91 34.58 -1.28
C PRO A 765 4.86 35.62 -1.89
N ALA A 766 4.88 36.82 -1.33
CA ALA A 766 6.01 37.71 -1.51
C ALA A 766 7.26 37.05 -0.87
N ASP A 767 8.44 37.38 -1.38
CA ASP A 767 9.80 37.00 -0.93
C ASP A 767 10.44 35.90 -1.81
N ASN A 768 11.61 36.06 -2.44
CA ASN A 768 12.65 37.09 -2.42
C ASN A 768 13.23 37.26 -3.83
N ASP A 769 13.70 38.47 -4.12
CA ASP A 769 14.60 38.78 -5.24
C ASP A 769 15.88 37.93 -5.13
N ASP A 770 15.98 36.87 -5.91
CA ASP A 770 17.28 36.33 -6.31
C ASP A 770 17.23 35.99 -7.81
N ASP A 771 18.16 36.65 -8.49
CA ASP A 771 18.41 36.77 -9.91
C ASP A 771 18.82 35.42 -10.54
N ASP A 772 17.98 34.85 -11.42
CA ASP A 772 18.47 34.17 -12.62
C ASP A 772 17.41 34.15 -13.74
N GLY A 773 17.79 34.66 -14.91
CA GLY A 773 16.94 35.03 -16.03
C GLY A 773 16.40 33.88 -16.89
N VAL A 774 15.68 32.91 -16.29
CA VAL A 774 14.94 31.89 -17.05
C VAL A 774 13.48 32.33 -17.23
N ARG A 775 13.07 32.49 -18.50
CA ARG A 775 11.73 32.87 -18.97
C ARG A 775 10.60 32.40 -18.04
N GLY A 776 9.82 33.36 -17.52
CA GLY A 776 8.74 33.15 -16.57
C GLY A 776 7.71 32.12 -17.03
N ASP A 777 7.74 30.97 -16.36
CA ASP A 777 6.77 29.89 -16.56
C ASP A 777 5.61 30.10 -15.57
N HIS A 778 4.52 30.69 -16.05
CA HIS A 778 3.33 30.91 -15.24
C HIS A 778 2.73 29.54 -14.88
N ALA A 779 2.75 29.16 -13.60
CA ALA A 779 2.06 27.98 -13.10
C ALA A 779 0.61 27.92 -13.67
N PRO A 780 0.14 26.75 -14.14
CA PRO A 780 -1.11 26.65 -14.87
C PRO A 780 -2.27 27.13 -14.00
N PRO A 781 -3.30 27.73 -14.62
CA PRO A 781 -4.41 28.31 -13.88
C PRO A 781 -5.12 27.24 -13.05
N MET A 782 -5.36 27.57 -11.78
CA MET A 782 -6.07 26.73 -10.82
C MET A 782 -7.55 27.06 -10.82
N TYR A 783 -8.41 26.04 -10.88
CA TYR A 783 -9.86 26.19 -10.97
C TYR A 783 -10.60 25.43 -9.87
N LEU A 784 -11.70 25.98 -9.38
CA LEU A 784 -12.70 25.25 -8.61
C LEU A 784 -13.78 24.72 -9.56
N ALA A 785 -14.09 23.42 -9.44
CA ALA A 785 -15.08 22.77 -10.28
C ALA A 785 -16.48 22.76 -9.64
N ARG A 786 -17.50 23.02 -10.45
CA ARG A 786 -18.91 22.90 -10.08
C ARG A 786 -19.68 22.11 -11.13
N LEU A 787 -20.56 21.23 -10.69
CA LEU A 787 -21.39 20.37 -11.54
C LEU A 787 -22.87 20.67 -11.29
N ASP A 788 -23.63 20.91 -12.35
CA ASP A 788 -25.07 21.11 -12.27
C ASP A 788 -25.81 19.84 -12.72
N PHE A 789 -26.71 19.36 -11.88
CA PHE A 789 -27.51 18.15 -12.12
C PHE A 789 -29.00 18.50 -12.16
N ARG A 790 -29.71 17.82 -13.05
CA ARG A 790 -31.18 17.81 -13.10
C ARG A 790 -31.69 16.53 -12.47
N LEU A 791 -32.52 16.68 -11.44
CA LEU A 791 -33.15 15.59 -10.72
C LEU A 791 -34.58 15.39 -11.25
N ALA A 792 -34.86 14.23 -11.85
CA ALA A 792 -36.06 14.04 -12.67
C ALA A 792 -37.36 13.97 -11.85
N ARG A 793 -37.32 13.35 -10.66
CA ARG A 793 -38.52 13.17 -9.82
C ARG A 793 -38.89 14.48 -9.15
N GLY A 794 -37.90 15.15 -8.55
CA GLY A 794 -38.10 16.44 -7.88
C GLY A 794 -38.23 17.63 -8.84
N LYS A 795 -37.92 17.45 -10.13
CA LYS A 795 -37.75 18.53 -11.13
C LYS A 795 -36.84 19.66 -10.61
N LEU A 796 -35.85 19.29 -9.80
CA LEU A 796 -34.94 20.20 -9.11
C LEU A 796 -33.62 20.28 -9.87
N MET A 797 -33.02 21.47 -9.89
CA MET A 797 -31.63 21.67 -10.29
C MET A 797 -30.76 21.71 -9.03
N ALA A 798 -29.76 20.84 -8.96
CA ALA A 798 -28.81 20.77 -7.86
C ALA A 798 -27.40 21.06 -8.37
N THR A 799 -26.71 21.99 -7.72
CA THR A 799 -25.30 22.31 -8.01
C THR A 799 -24.43 21.74 -6.91
N MET A 800 -23.43 20.94 -7.29
CA MET A 800 -22.41 20.40 -6.38
C MET A 800 -21.08 21.10 -6.64
N THR A 801 -20.47 21.67 -5.62
CA THR A 801 -19.13 22.25 -5.68
C THR A 801 -18.11 21.24 -5.20
N LEU A 802 -17.14 20.87 -6.05
CA LEU A 802 -16.16 19.84 -5.71
C LEU A 802 -15.04 20.44 -4.83
N GLN A 803 -15.15 20.28 -3.51
CA GLN A 803 -14.27 20.94 -2.55
C GLN A 803 -13.06 20.09 -2.15
N SER A 804 -13.21 18.77 -2.19
CA SER A 804 -12.21 17.81 -1.71
C SER A 804 -11.91 16.71 -2.74
N ASN A 805 -10.68 16.20 -2.73
CA ASN A 805 -10.28 15.03 -3.51
C ASN A 805 -10.64 13.73 -2.79
N SER A 806 -11.95 13.52 -2.57
CA SER A 806 -12.50 12.31 -1.98
C SER A 806 -11.97 11.04 -2.67
N VAL A 807 -11.69 10.01 -1.87
CA VAL A 807 -11.31 8.68 -2.35
C VAL A 807 -12.53 7.77 -2.34
N PHE A 808 -12.79 7.14 -3.47
CA PHE A 808 -13.83 6.14 -3.63
C PHE A 808 -13.19 4.76 -3.58
N VAL A 809 -13.64 3.90 -2.66
CA VAL A 809 -13.07 2.57 -2.44
C VAL A 809 -14.03 1.52 -2.98
N ALA A 810 -13.60 0.75 -3.97
CA ALA A 810 -14.37 -0.36 -4.51
C ALA A 810 -14.50 -1.48 -3.46
N ALA A 811 -15.73 -1.86 -3.13
CA ALA A 811 -15.98 -2.99 -2.23
C ALA A 811 -15.47 -4.30 -2.85
N MET A 812 -14.66 -5.05 -2.10
CA MET A 812 -14.03 -6.28 -2.58
C MET A 812 -15.00 -7.48 -2.56
N PRO A 813 -14.85 -8.45 -3.49
CA PRO A 813 -15.64 -9.66 -3.49
C PRO A 813 -15.49 -10.45 -2.19
N CYS A 814 -16.56 -11.12 -1.78
CA CYS A 814 -16.56 -12.02 -0.63
C CYS A 814 -16.13 -13.42 -1.06
N ARG A 815 -15.23 -14.06 -0.29
CA ARG A 815 -14.79 -15.44 -0.55
C ARG A 815 -15.93 -16.46 -0.44
N ASP A 816 -16.82 -16.30 0.54
CA ASP A 816 -17.94 -17.21 0.84
C ASP A 816 -19.21 -16.45 1.25
N GLY A 817 -19.60 -15.45 0.46
CA GLY A 817 -20.81 -14.66 0.71
C GLY A 817 -22.11 -15.40 0.34
N PRO A 818 -23.28 -14.97 0.85
CA PRO A 818 -23.49 -13.81 1.71
C PRO A 818 -23.30 -14.11 3.21
N HIS A 819 -22.55 -13.24 3.89
CA HIS A 819 -22.28 -13.36 5.33
C HIS A 819 -23.42 -12.84 6.22
N ARG A 820 -23.75 -13.58 7.29
CA ARG A 820 -24.78 -13.23 8.29
C ARG A 820 -24.23 -12.41 9.45
N ILE A 821 -25.07 -11.58 10.06
CA ILE A 821 -24.78 -10.81 11.29
C ILE A 821 -25.03 -11.71 12.49
N LYS A 822 -24.13 -11.68 13.47
CA LYS A 822 -24.23 -12.47 14.69
C LYS A 822 -25.30 -11.87 15.62
N PRO A 823 -26.11 -12.69 16.32
CA PRO A 823 -26.99 -12.19 17.36
C PRO A 823 -26.23 -11.34 18.38
N GLY A 824 -26.75 -10.16 18.70
CA GLY A 824 -26.14 -9.22 19.63
C GLY A 824 -25.09 -8.25 19.05
N THR A 825 -24.67 -8.41 17.79
CA THR A 825 -23.74 -7.47 17.11
C THR A 825 -24.47 -6.57 16.10
N GLY A 826 -25.79 -6.42 16.21
CA GLY A 826 -26.60 -5.66 15.24
C GLY A 826 -26.32 -4.15 15.25
N ALA A 827 -25.86 -3.61 16.37
CA ALA A 827 -25.49 -2.19 16.51
C ALA A 827 -24.33 -1.79 15.58
N ASP A 828 -23.40 -2.71 15.30
CA ASP A 828 -22.22 -2.47 14.45
C ASP A 828 -22.58 -2.32 12.97
N TYR A 829 -23.81 -2.68 12.59
CA TYR A 829 -24.34 -2.65 11.22
C TYR A 829 -25.47 -1.62 11.06
N MET A 830 -25.57 -0.65 11.98
CA MET A 830 -26.55 0.42 11.84
C MET A 830 -26.25 1.28 10.60
N PHE A 831 -27.28 1.52 9.80
CA PHE A 831 -27.19 2.40 8.64
C PHE A 831 -28.44 3.27 8.49
N ARG A 832 -28.27 4.43 7.88
CA ARG A 832 -29.36 5.28 7.38
C ARG A 832 -29.33 5.29 5.86
N THR A 833 -30.50 5.32 5.23
CA THR A 833 -30.60 5.34 3.77
C THR A 833 -30.95 6.73 3.26
N LEU A 834 -30.21 7.21 2.26
CA LEU A 834 -30.50 8.43 1.53
C LEU A 834 -30.74 8.11 0.05
N GLY A 835 -31.87 8.53 -0.49
CA GLY A 835 -32.07 8.58 -1.94
C GLY A 835 -31.30 9.75 -2.55
N VAL A 836 -30.93 9.65 -3.82
CA VAL A 836 -30.19 10.71 -4.52
C VAL A 836 -30.90 12.06 -4.50
N GLU A 837 -32.23 12.09 -4.59
CA GLU A 837 -33.03 13.33 -4.52
C GLU A 837 -32.93 14.05 -3.16
N ALA A 838 -32.55 13.35 -2.09
CA ALA A 838 -32.41 13.95 -0.75
C ALA A 838 -31.03 14.59 -0.52
N LEU A 839 -30.02 14.23 -1.33
CA LEU A 839 -28.63 14.66 -1.15
C LEU A 839 -28.43 16.19 -1.09
N PRO A 840 -29.11 17.04 -1.90
CA PRO A 840 -28.92 18.50 -1.83
C PRO A 840 -29.16 19.12 -0.46
N ARG A 841 -30.01 18.48 0.36
CA ARG A 841 -30.38 18.96 1.71
C ARG A 841 -29.79 18.08 2.82
N ALA A 842 -29.09 17.01 2.47
CA ALA A 842 -28.53 16.07 3.43
C ALA A 842 -27.25 16.62 4.08
N GLU A 843 -27.13 16.40 5.38
CA GLU A 843 -25.92 16.64 6.14
C GLU A 843 -25.22 15.32 6.50
N LEU A 844 -23.89 15.39 6.61
CA LEU A 844 -23.11 14.28 7.14
C LEU A 844 -23.32 14.20 8.65
N ASP A 845 -23.54 12.99 9.14
CA ASP A 845 -23.54 12.66 10.56
C ASP A 845 -22.13 12.35 11.08
N GLY A 846 -21.08 12.52 10.25
CA GLY A 846 -19.70 12.19 10.60
C GLY A 846 -19.50 10.72 11.00
N GLY A 847 -20.41 9.83 10.60
CA GLY A 847 -20.45 8.45 11.05
C GLY A 847 -20.62 8.29 12.57
N ALA A 848 -21.16 9.28 13.28
CA ALA A 848 -21.30 9.30 14.75
C ALA A 848 -21.98 8.05 15.33
N THR A 849 -22.93 7.47 14.60
CA THR A 849 -23.73 6.32 15.06
C THR A 849 -24.12 5.30 13.98
N ALA A 850 -24.13 5.66 12.69
CA ALA A 850 -24.56 4.77 11.60
C ALA A 850 -23.84 5.08 10.27
N VAL A 851 -23.68 4.08 9.39
CA VAL A 851 -23.18 4.29 8.02
C VAL A 851 -24.26 4.95 7.17
N THR A 852 -23.90 5.98 6.40
CA THR A 852 -24.82 6.62 5.45
C THR A 852 -24.81 5.84 4.11
N VAL A 853 -25.89 5.14 3.81
CA VAL A 853 -26.09 4.40 2.55
C VAL A 853 -26.79 5.28 1.53
N ILE A 854 -26.09 5.69 0.49
CA ILE A 854 -26.65 6.44 -0.64
C ILE A 854 -27.15 5.45 -1.68
N ASN A 855 -28.46 5.47 -1.96
CA ASN A 855 -29.09 4.63 -2.96
C ASN A 855 -28.95 5.29 -4.35
N ALA A 856 -27.90 4.91 -5.07
CA ALA A 856 -27.55 5.41 -6.40
C ALA A 856 -27.84 4.39 -7.52
N THR A 857 -28.68 3.38 -7.28
CA THR A 857 -29.01 2.33 -8.26
C THR A 857 -29.85 2.83 -9.45
N GLY A 858 -30.14 4.13 -9.52
CA GLY A 858 -30.82 4.78 -10.64
C GLY A 858 -29.95 4.93 -11.90
N GLY A 859 -28.71 4.45 -11.85
CA GLY A 859 -27.77 4.39 -12.97
C GLY A 859 -26.51 5.23 -12.76
N PRO A 860 -25.59 5.25 -13.75
CA PRO A 860 -24.26 5.86 -13.58
C PRO A 860 -24.26 7.36 -13.27
N ALA A 861 -25.27 8.09 -13.73
CA ALA A 861 -25.44 9.52 -13.41
C ALA A 861 -25.86 9.74 -11.94
N ALA A 862 -26.58 8.80 -11.33
CA ALA A 862 -26.93 8.83 -9.92
C ALA A 862 -25.68 8.56 -9.05
N GLU A 863 -24.81 7.62 -9.45
CA GLU A 863 -23.52 7.41 -8.80
C GLU A 863 -22.62 8.65 -8.93
N THR A 864 -22.54 9.24 -10.13
CA THR A 864 -21.80 10.50 -10.38
C THR A 864 -22.26 11.61 -9.43
N PHE A 865 -23.56 11.73 -9.21
CA PHE A 865 -24.13 12.72 -8.28
C PHE A 865 -23.79 12.42 -6.82
N ALA A 866 -23.85 11.14 -6.41
CA ALA A 866 -23.43 10.72 -5.07
C ALA A 866 -21.95 11.00 -4.80
N ARG A 867 -21.08 10.73 -5.79
CA ARG A 867 -19.64 11.05 -5.71
C ARG A 867 -19.39 12.56 -5.64
N ALA A 868 -20.13 13.36 -6.43
CA ALA A 868 -20.04 14.81 -6.39
C ALA A 868 -20.43 15.37 -5.02
N TRP A 869 -21.50 14.84 -4.42
CA TRP A 869 -21.92 15.19 -3.06
C TRP A 869 -20.85 14.83 -2.02
N CYS A 870 -20.24 13.65 -2.11
CA CYS A 870 -19.14 13.26 -1.22
C CYS A 870 -17.96 14.24 -1.29
N SER A 871 -17.58 14.65 -2.50
CA SER A 871 -16.52 15.65 -2.73
C SER A 871 -16.87 17.04 -2.20
N GLU A 872 -18.13 17.47 -2.31
CA GLU A 872 -18.61 18.72 -1.71
C GLU A 872 -18.54 18.68 -0.18
N LYS A 873 -18.95 17.56 0.42
CA LYS A 873 -19.00 17.40 1.88
C LYS A 873 -17.64 17.05 2.51
N GLY A 874 -16.62 16.72 1.71
CA GLY A 874 -15.30 16.40 2.25
C GLY A 874 -15.07 14.94 2.63
N THR A 875 -15.98 14.02 2.26
CA THR A 875 -15.98 12.64 2.74
C THR A 875 -15.52 11.65 1.68
N ASN A 876 -14.83 10.59 2.12
CA ASN A 876 -14.59 9.40 1.31
C ASN A 876 -15.86 8.54 1.24
N ALA A 877 -15.92 7.59 0.32
CA ALA A 877 -17.02 6.63 0.28
C ALA A 877 -16.59 5.26 -0.24
N VAL A 878 -17.27 4.22 0.21
CA VAL A 878 -17.16 2.88 -0.38
C VAL A 878 -18.20 2.76 -1.49
N VAL A 879 -17.81 2.22 -2.64
CA VAL A 879 -18.70 1.95 -3.77
C VAL A 879 -19.00 0.45 -3.76
N TRP A 880 -20.28 0.11 -3.75
CA TRP A 880 -20.75 -1.26 -3.70
C TRP A 880 -21.78 -1.51 -4.79
N ARG A 881 -21.50 -2.50 -5.65
CA ARG A 881 -22.46 -2.98 -6.65
C ARG A 881 -23.39 -3.99 -6.01
N ARG A 882 -24.68 -3.72 -6.08
CA ARG A 882 -25.68 -4.64 -5.53
C ARG A 882 -25.72 -5.95 -6.33
N GLY A 883 -25.60 -7.07 -5.63
CA GLY A 883 -25.82 -8.40 -6.19
C GLY A 883 -24.60 -9.07 -6.83
N GLU A 884 -23.44 -8.42 -6.86
CA GLU A 884 -22.21 -8.96 -7.45
C GLU A 884 -21.04 -8.88 -6.46
N GLY A 885 -20.29 -9.98 -6.31
CA GLY A 885 -19.04 -10.07 -5.55
C GLY A 885 -19.18 -9.88 -4.04
N CYS A 886 -19.44 -8.65 -3.58
CA CYS A 886 -19.47 -8.28 -2.18
C CYS A 886 -20.89 -8.36 -1.58
N CYS A 887 -21.07 -8.93 -0.40
CA CYS A 887 -22.36 -8.89 0.29
C CYS A 887 -22.57 -7.56 1.03
N PHE A 888 -23.84 -7.17 1.25
CA PHE A 888 -24.19 -5.91 1.89
C PHE A 888 -23.57 -5.74 3.30
N LYS A 889 -23.51 -6.84 4.06
CA LYS A 889 -22.83 -6.87 5.37
C LYS A 889 -21.36 -6.41 5.26
N CYS A 890 -20.61 -6.99 4.32
CA CYS A 890 -19.19 -6.67 4.15
C CYS A 890 -19.02 -5.24 3.63
N ALA A 891 -19.89 -4.79 2.72
CA ALA A 891 -19.88 -3.41 2.24
C ALA A 891 -20.09 -2.39 3.38
N LEU A 892 -21.03 -2.65 4.29
CA LEU A 892 -21.23 -1.84 5.50
C LEU A 892 -20.01 -1.86 6.42
N MET A 893 -19.40 -3.03 6.66
CA MET A 893 -18.17 -3.12 7.48
C MET A 893 -17.02 -2.32 6.88
N VAL A 894 -16.83 -2.41 5.56
CA VAL A 894 -15.77 -1.68 4.87
C VAL A 894 -15.99 -0.18 5.01
N ALA A 895 -17.24 0.30 4.82
CA ALA A 895 -17.58 1.71 4.99
C ALA A 895 -17.52 2.20 6.45
N GLY A 896 -17.73 1.28 7.40
CA GLY A 896 -17.77 1.56 8.84
C GLY A 896 -16.44 2.02 9.44
N ARG A 897 -16.53 2.51 10.68
CA ARG A 897 -15.39 3.06 11.45
C ARG A 897 -14.25 2.06 11.68
N GLU A 898 -14.57 0.78 11.74
CA GLU A 898 -13.60 -0.28 12.00
C GLU A 898 -12.75 -0.66 10.76
N SER A 899 -13.06 -0.13 9.57
CA SER A 899 -12.33 -0.44 8.34
C SER A 899 -11.75 0.82 7.69
N VAL A 900 -12.27 1.29 6.55
CA VAL A 900 -11.74 2.50 5.88
C VAL A 900 -12.27 3.78 6.51
N ALA A 901 -13.22 3.68 7.45
CA ALA A 901 -13.83 4.81 8.17
C ALA A 901 -14.36 5.89 7.21
N ALA A 902 -14.88 5.48 6.05
CA ALA A 902 -15.45 6.38 5.07
C ALA A 902 -16.79 6.98 5.55
N GLY A 903 -17.54 6.25 6.39
CA GLY A 903 -18.85 6.68 6.91
C GLY A 903 -19.97 6.70 5.87
N VAL A 904 -19.64 6.55 4.58
CA VAL A 904 -20.56 6.58 3.45
C VAL A 904 -20.37 5.33 2.59
N LEU A 905 -21.50 4.71 2.24
CA LEU A 905 -21.60 3.61 1.28
C LEU A 905 -22.48 4.05 0.10
N ILE A 906 -21.92 4.12 -1.10
CA ILE A 906 -22.67 4.35 -2.35
C ILE A 906 -23.09 2.99 -2.89
N MET A 907 -24.39 2.73 -2.91
CA MET A 907 -24.99 1.53 -3.47
C MET A 907 -25.36 1.79 -4.94
N CYS A 908 -24.73 1.05 -5.85
CA CYS A 908 -24.91 1.13 -7.29
C CYS A 908 -25.64 -0.09 -7.84
#